data_AF-A0A7C9JGB9-F1
#
_entry.id   AF-A0A7C9JGB9-F1
#
_cell.length_a   1.000
_cell.length_b   1.000
_cell.length_c   1.000
_cell.angle_alpha   90.00
_cell.angle_beta   90.00
_cell.angle_gamma   90.00
#
_symmetry.space_group_name_H-M   'P 1'
#
loop_
_entity.id
_entity.type
_entity.pdbx_description
1 polymer ?
#
loop_
_entity_poly.entity_id
_entity_poly.type
_entity_poly.pdbx_seq_one_letter_code
_entity_poly.pdbx_strand_id
1 'polypeptide(L)'
;MGTALPAKTTPPPMPSFHIERRRATRALDEAVLRGLTTVVAGSGWGKTVTVAGWARRAGACWLTLHRDDNDHSRLVREILSALRVEHAGLPMDLAPGSPDSQAADLLRTLTERVGRSVVLVLDDLRELDPRSPATRLVEALSRAEPEILRLVLVSRTDLPFPVRRPGERGRVTELGTEHLAFDVREVARVLESAVPGDGGLAAEVWRLTSGWPAVVRHAADSLAARSPQGPEPALARLRRRGGPLLGHLAATIGAGETESLHRLLLHVAVLNRVTISLCGALGLDTAKDVLPLLAGHGLAEVADAPEALWSLIPPLRDALLADAALGVYDMGALHRRAADFHRSRAMYGEAIRHLVDAGEHEYLASLLAEHGTHLIASGEAEVVVQAATALHHNLDALRLRRVTEPALRARGDANGGGPLPPGVAVQLGLLWHLRGNLDQALRCYSRGVIGNGDTADEVLLLAWTATAHWALGDFEDARALADRALLGAQQCGNAGPLAASHTAAALLAAAEGNRRANAWHYASALGHAERAGNVLETVRIRANLSSHFLEEGRAAEAVREADLAVELAQTGSYDFFHALALVNRGGALIILGRFEEAAADFRSALDLYQRLGSAMVAYALVGLGDVYRELGEASRARAAYEEALRAAEESADLQSLGWALVGLARVRAADDLAAARDLAQRAVDLGHGLHRVQAMLARGWLALLAGDRARAAEDAAGAADLARGRRDLIGLAESLELTALTVATPAAQLALLGEASAIFQELLHPVGTARTALVQALLTGTDVESAEQGLHRYGVRATRVASSLAVLASSRPRIAVHALGSFKVLRDGVPVPAAEWKSKKARDLFKILIAREGRPVSREQLMTLLWPEEKNVTGNRLSVLLYAVRGVLANADEGPLIATRTTVQLQTDALDLDVRRFRGAADTALDAYQRGGPDAANLLGHAESLYGGDFLEEDADEGWAVPLREECRSAYLAVLRALADLSAAGGDFDQAVRHCLRLLSQDPFDEKTHLRLIQVLLTAGRYGEAMRRHQIYAQAMREIGMGSECVPWSELRDGEPGSRSAR
;
A
#
# COMPACT_ATOMS: atom_id res chain seq x y z
N MET A 1 -74.45 -35.17 29.74
CA MET A 1 -75.01 -35.40 28.38
C MET A 1 -73.93 -36.09 27.57
N GLY A 2 -74.17 -37.35 27.17
CA GLY A 2 -73.17 -38.17 26.49
C GLY A 2 -72.91 -37.67 25.08
N THR A 3 -71.70 -37.18 24.84
CA THR A 3 -71.18 -36.86 23.51
C THR A 3 -70.97 -38.16 22.74
N ALA A 4 -71.74 -38.36 21.66
CA ALA A 4 -71.53 -39.44 20.72
C ALA A 4 -70.06 -39.45 20.24
N LEU A 5 -69.40 -40.60 20.36
CA LEU A 5 -68.07 -40.82 19.77
C LEU A 5 -68.14 -40.48 18.26
N PRO A 6 -67.25 -39.63 17.71
CA PRO A 6 -67.18 -39.44 16.27
C PRO A 6 -66.87 -40.79 15.62
N ALA A 7 -67.55 -41.11 14.52
CA ALA A 7 -67.29 -42.32 13.76
C ALA A 7 -65.82 -42.32 13.29
N LYS A 8 -65.03 -43.36 13.66
CA LYS A 8 -63.59 -43.50 13.34
C LYS A 8 -63.27 -43.33 11.85
N THR A 9 -64.25 -43.61 10.99
CA THR A 9 -64.12 -43.62 9.52
C THR A 9 -64.47 -42.30 8.84
N THR A 10 -64.75 -41.25 9.61
CA THR A 10 -65.05 -39.92 9.07
C THR A 10 -64.13 -38.89 9.70
N PRO A 11 -63.69 -37.85 8.95
CA PRO A 11 -62.88 -36.80 9.53
C PRO A 11 -63.58 -36.18 10.75
N PRO A 12 -62.85 -35.80 11.82
CA PRO A 12 -63.46 -35.18 12.98
C PRO A 12 -64.20 -33.88 12.61
N PRO A 13 -65.27 -33.51 13.33
CA PRO A 13 -65.96 -32.26 13.10
C PRO A 13 -65.00 -31.10 13.30
N MET A 14 -65.09 -30.10 12.43
CA MET A 14 -64.25 -28.90 12.56
C MET A 14 -64.67 -28.13 13.83
N PRO A 15 -63.72 -27.59 14.60
CA PRO A 15 -64.05 -26.77 15.76
C PRO A 15 -64.91 -25.56 15.35
N SER A 16 -65.76 -25.09 16.26
CA SER A 16 -66.68 -23.96 16.05
C SER A 16 -65.97 -22.70 15.53
N PHE A 17 -64.70 -22.53 15.90
CA PHE A 17 -63.80 -21.58 15.29
C PHE A 17 -62.70 -22.28 14.49
N HIS A 18 -62.73 -22.12 13.17
CA HIS A 18 -61.76 -22.67 12.23
C HIS A 18 -61.40 -21.64 11.16
N ILE A 19 -60.10 -21.54 10.83
CA ILE A 19 -59.62 -20.75 9.69
C ILE A 19 -59.03 -21.67 8.63
N GLU A 20 -59.34 -21.39 7.36
CA GLU A 20 -58.79 -22.13 6.22
C GLU A 20 -57.28 -21.88 6.07
N ARG A 21 -56.45 -22.92 6.21
CA ARG A 21 -54.98 -22.82 6.08
C ARG A 21 -54.51 -23.11 4.66
N ARG A 22 -54.74 -22.17 3.74
CA ARG A 22 -54.48 -22.36 2.29
C ARG A 22 -53.06 -22.82 1.97
N ARG A 23 -52.06 -22.37 2.74
CA ARG A 23 -50.66 -22.77 2.58
C ARG A 23 -50.46 -24.26 2.90
N ALA A 24 -50.92 -24.68 4.07
CA ALA A 24 -50.81 -26.07 4.52
C ALA A 24 -51.66 -27.02 3.66
N THR A 25 -52.87 -26.61 3.26
CA THR A 25 -53.72 -27.42 2.38
C THR A 25 -53.17 -27.53 0.95
N ARG A 26 -52.51 -26.49 0.43
CA ARG A 26 -51.78 -26.56 -0.83
C ARG A 26 -50.55 -27.48 -0.74
N ALA A 27 -49.80 -27.41 0.35
CA ALA A 27 -48.68 -28.32 0.59
C ALA A 27 -49.14 -29.78 0.62
N LEU A 28 -50.31 -30.06 1.23
CA LEU A 28 -50.96 -31.37 1.18
C LEU A 28 -51.38 -31.77 -0.24
N ASP A 29 -52.00 -30.87 -1.00
CA ASP A 29 -52.35 -31.13 -2.42
C ASP A 29 -51.11 -31.51 -3.25
N GLU A 30 -50.00 -30.79 -3.08
CA GLU A 30 -48.75 -31.05 -3.79
C GLU A 30 -48.04 -32.32 -3.30
N ALA A 31 -48.06 -32.59 -2.00
CA ALA A 31 -47.42 -33.76 -1.38
C ALA A 31 -48.07 -35.07 -1.81
N VAL A 32 -49.41 -35.12 -1.82
CA VAL A 32 -50.19 -36.32 -2.14
C VAL A 32 -50.00 -36.74 -3.60
N LEU A 33 -49.76 -35.79 -4.50
CA LEU A 33 -49.42 -36.08 -5.90
C LEU A 33 -48.06 -36.77 -6.05
N ARG A 34 -47.13 -36.57 -5.10
CA ARG A 34 -45.77 -37.11 -5.16
C ARG A 34 -45.64 -38.53 -4.60
N GLY A 35 -46.68 -39.05 -3.94
CA GLY A 35 -46.67 -40.39 -3.35
C GLY A 35 -47.11 -40.40 -1.89
N LEU A 36 -46.32 -41.06 -1.05
CA LEU A 36 -46.58 -41.16 0.39
C LEU A 36 -46.35 -39.81 1.07
N THR A 37 -47.33 -39.36 1.83
CA THR A 37 -47.27 -38.10 2.58
C THR A 37 -47.27 -38.40 4.08
N THR A 38 -46.32 -37.82 4.80
CA THR A 38 -46.26 -37.91 6.27
C THR A 38 -46.50 -36.51 6.85
N VAL A 39 -47.35 -36.43 7.87
CA VAL A 39 -47.65 -35.19 8.59
C VAL A 39 -47.27 -35.40 10.05
N VAL A 40 -46.08 -34.93 10.43
CA VAL A 40 -45.49 -35.18 11.75
C VAL A 40 -45.23 -33.84 12.43
N ALA A 41 -45.84 -33.66 13.59
CA ALA A 41 -45.68 -32.46 14.41
C ALA A 41 -46.21 -32.73 15.82
N GLY A 42 -45.73 -32.01 16.83
CA GLY A 42 -46.20 -32.13 18.21
C GLY A 42 -47.69 -31.81 18.43
N SER A 43 -48.13 -31.91 19.68
CA SER A 43 -49.46 -31.44 20.09
C SER A 43 -49.62 -29.93 19.82
N GLY A 44 -50.85 -29.46 19.58
CA GLY A 44 -51.13 -28.02 19.41
C GLY A 44 -50.77 -27.40 18.05
N TRP A 45 -50.09 -28.12 17.14
CA TRP A 45 -49.80 -27.64 15.78
C TRP A 45 -51.00 -27.66 14.83
N GLY A 46 -52.11 -28.29 15.24
CA GLY A 46 -53.34 -28.36 14.43
C GLY A 46 -53.27 -29.33 13.25
N LYS A 47 -52.43 -30.38 13.33
CA LYS A 47 -52.33 -31.47 12.33
C LYS A 47 -53.70 -32.01 11.94
N THR A 48 -54.39 -32.63 12.90
CA THR A 48 -55.68 -33.29 12.69
C THR A 48 -56.72 -32.31 12.13
N VAL A 49 -56.76 -31.07 12.64
CA VAL A 49 -57.67 -30.03 12.12
C VAL A 49 -57.35 -29.66 10.67
N THR A 50 -56.07 -29.49 10.33
CA THR A 50 -55.63 -29.13 8.97
C THR A 50 -55.91 -30.27 7.99
N VAL A 51 -55.53 -31.50 8.34
CA VAL A 51 -55.72 -32.67 7.48
C VAL A 51 -57.20 -33.03 7.39
N ALA A 52 -58.00 -32.89 8.45
CA ALA A 52 -59.45 -33.12 8.41
C ALA A 52 -60.18 -32.11 7.50
N GLY A 53 -59.83 -30.83 7.61
CA GLY A 53 -60.37 -29.79 6.72
C GLY A 53 -60.01 -30.02 5.27
N TRP A 54 -58.76 -30.44 5.01
CA TRP A 54 -58.28 -30.83 3.69
C TRP A 54 -58.98 -32.09 3.16
N ALA A 55 -59.08 -33.16 3.97
CA ALA A 55 -59.65 -34.45 3.59
C ALA A 55 -61.11 -34.34 3.15
N ARG A 56 -61.90 -33.51 3.85
CA ARG A 56 -63.30 -33.22 3.48
C ARG A 56 -63.41 -32.57 2.10
N ARG A 57 -62.49 -31.67 1.74
CA ARG A 57 -62.45 -31.02 0.42
C ARG A 57 -61.91 -31.97 -0.66
N ALA A 58 -60.91 -32.77 -0.33
CA ALA A 58 -60.24 -33.69 -1.25
C ALA A 58 -61.04 -34.97 -1.51
N GLY A 59 -62.10 -35.24 -0.75
CA GLY A 59 -62.84 -36.51 -0.80
C GLY A 59 -61.98 -37.70 -0.34
N ALA A 60 -61.10 -37.47 0.64
CA ALA A 60 -60.21 -38.51 1.15
C ALA A 60 -60.92 -39.41 2.17
N CYS A 61 -60.66 -40.71 2.09
CA CYS A 61 -61.09 -41.68 3.09
C CYS A 61 -60.31 -41.45 4.39
N TRP A 62 -60.96 -41.57 5.54
CA TRP A 62 -60.36 -41.22 6.83
C TRP A 62 -60.44 -42.38 7.81
N LEU A 63 -59.37 -42.64 8.55
CA LEU A 63 -59.37 -43.56 9.69
C LEU A 63 -58.56 -42.96 10.84
N THR A 64 -59.20 -42.72 11.99
CA THR A 64 -58.50 -42.41 13.24
C THR A 64 -58.16 -43.70 13.99
N LEU A 65 -56.88 -43.90 14.29
CA LEU A 65 -56.37 -45.10 14.93
C LEU A 65 -56.46 -45.01 16.46
N HIS A 66 -56.69 -46.15 17.09
CA HIS A 66 -56.70 -46.35 18.53
C HIS A 66 -55.84 -47.56 18.88
N ARG A 67 -55.46 -47.70 20.16
CA ARG A 67 -54.65 -48.84 20.64
C ARG A 67 -55.23 -50.20 20.30
N ASP A 68 -56.55 -50.25 20.27
CA ASP A 68 -57.37 -51.38 19.87
C ASP A 68 -57.10 -51.89 18.43
N ASP A 69 -56.58 -51.03 17.55
CA ASP A 69 -56.25 -51.35 16.15
C ASP A 69 -54.87 -52.00 15.99
N ASN A 70 -54.19 -52.32 17.10
CA ASN A 70 -53.03 -53.20 17.10
C ASN A 70 -53.38 -54.65 16.70
N ASP A 71 -54.67 -55.02 16.76
CA ASP A 71 -55.16 -56.26 16.17
C ASP A 71 -55.19 -56.16 14.64
N HIS A 72 -54.41 -57.03 14.01
CA HIS A 72 -54.21 -57.08 12.56
C HIS A 72 -55.50 -57.25 11.75
N SER A 73 -56.37 -58.18 12.16
CA SER A 73 -57.62 -58.47 11.44
C SER A 73 -58.62 -57.33 11.60
N ARG A 74 -58.62 -56.69 12.77
CA ARG A 74 -59.43 -55.50 13.03
C ARG A 74 -58.98 -54.32 12.17
N LEU A 75 -57.68 -54.04 12.09
CA LEU A 75 -57.16 -52.93 11.28
C LEU A 75 -57.53 -53.09 9.80
N VAL A 76 -57.43 -54.30 9.24
CA VAL A 76 -57.86 -54.57 7.84
C VAL A 76 -59.34 -54.21 7.64
N ARG A 77 -60.22 -54.64 8.56
CA ARG A 77 -61.65 -54.31 8.49
C ARG A 77 -61.92 -52.82 8.64
N GLU A 78 -61.20 -52.12 9.52
CA GLU A 78 -61.36 -50.67 9.72
C GLU A 78 -60.87 -49.88 8.50
N ILE A 79 -59.77 -50.27 7.87
CA ILE A 79 -59.30 -49.67 6.61
C ILE A 79 -60.33 -49.87 5.50
N LEU A 80 -60.86 -51.10 5.34
CA LEU A 80 -61.92 -51.36 4.37
C LEU A 80 -63.19 -50.57 4.69
N SER A 81 -63.57 -50.47 5.96
CA SER A 81 -64.71 -49.67 6.42
C SER A 81 -64.56 -48.20 6.05
N ALA A 82 -63.37 -47.62 6.27
CA ALA A 82 -63.04 -46.26 5.87
C ALA A 82 -63.12 -46.05 4.35
N LEU A 83 -62.58 -46.99 3.56
CA LEU A 83 -62.63 -46.93 2.09
C LEU A 83 -64.07 -47.09 1.55
N ARG A 84 -64.90 -47.90 2.21
CA ARG A 84 -66.30 -48.16 1.82
C ARG A 84 -67.22 -46.96 1.99
N VAL A 85 -66.84 -45.97 2.80
CA VAL A 85 -67.60 -44.70 2.94
C VAL A 85 -67.77 -44.04 1.58
N GLU A 86 -66.70 -43.98 0.77
CA GLU A 86 -66.72 -43.39 -0.57
C GLU A 86 -66.85 -44.46 -1.69
N HIS A 87 -66.61 -45.73 -1.36
CA HIS A 87 -66.54 -46.84 -2.31
C HIS A 87 -67.31 -48.08 -1.83
N ALA A 88 -68.64 -48.00 -1.82
CA ALA A 88 -69.53 -49.04 -1.28
C ALA A 88 -69.35 -50.45 -1.91
N GLY A 89 -68.74 -50.57 -3.09
CA GLY A 89 -68.51 -51.83 -3.81
C GLY A 89 -67.31 -52.67 -3.31
N LEU A 90 -66.53 -52.18 -2.35
CA LEU A 90 -65.42 -52.93 -1.75
C LEU A 90 -65.91 -54.06 -0.82
N PRO A 91 -65.13 -55.14 -0.60
CA PRO A 91 -65.51 -56.22 0.31
C PRO A 91 -65.51 -55.76 1.79
N MET A 92 -66.17 -56.52 2.67
CA MET A 92 -66.21 -56.23 4.12
C MET A 92 -64.93 -56.67 4.86
N ASP A 93 -64.23 -57.66 4.30
CA ASP A 93 -62.99 -58.21 4.84
C ASP A 93 -62.12 -58.74 3.68
N LEU A 94 -60.83 -58.97 3.94
CA LEU A 94 -59.92 -59.64 3.00
C LEU A 94 -59.69 -61.09 3.43
N ALA A 95 -59.15 -61.92 2.53
CA ALA A 95 -58.72 -63.26 2.90
C ALA A 95 -57.67 -63.18 4.03
N PRO A 96 -57.74 -64.04 5.06
CA PRO A 96 -56.73 -64.07 6.13
C PRO A 96 -55.35 -64.32 5.55
N GLY A 97 -54.34 -63.58 6.02
CA GLY A 97 -52.98 -63.72 5.52
C GLY A 97 -51.97 -62.89 6.30
N SER A 98 -50.72 -62.91 5.84
CA SER A 98 -49.67 -62.03 6.35
C SER A 98 -49.96 -60.55 6.05
N PRO A 99 -49.37 -59.60 6.81
CA PRO A 99 -49.48 -58.18 6.52
C PRO A 99 -49.13 -57.81 5.07
N ASP A 100 -48.03 -58.31 4.52
CA ASP A 100 -47.62 -58.04 3.14
C ASP A 100 -48.60 -58.60 2.09
N SER A 101 -49.08 -59.84 2.28
CA SER A 101 -50.06 -60.43 1.36
C SER A 101 -51.40 -59.70 1.39
N GLN A 102 -51.86 -59.26 2.57
CA GLN A 102 -53.11 -58.51 2.68
C GLN A 102 -52.99 -57.07 2.21
N ALA A 103 -51.82 -56.44 2.35
CA ALA A 103 -51.53 -55.16 1.70
C ALA A 103 -51.64 -55.31 0.17
N ALA A 104 -51.01 -56.33 -0.41
CA ALA A 104 -51.08 -56.60 -1.85
C ALA A 104 -52.52 -56.89 -2.31
N ASP A 105 -53.28 -57.69 -1.55
CA ASP A 105 -54.69 -57.97 -1.86
C ASP A 105 -55.58 -56.73 -1.77
N LEU A 106 -55.34 -55.84 -0.79
CA LEU A 106 -56.05 -54.56 -0.69
C LEU A 106 -55.82 -53.71 -1.94
N LEU A 107 -54.56 -53.57 -2.36
CA LEU A 107 -54.20 -52.78 -3.53
C LEU A 107 -54.79 -53.36 -4.82
N ARG A 108 -54.70 -54.67 -5.00
CA ARG A 108 -55.33 -55.38 -6.12
C ARG A 108 -56.84 -55.16 -6.14
N THR A 109 -57.50 -55.26 -4.98
CA THR A 109 -58.94 -55.03 -4.84
C THR A 109 -59.33 -53.59 -5.20
N LEU A 110 -58.53 -52.60 -4.79
CA LEU A 110 -58.74 -51.20 -5.16
C LEU A 110 -58.58 -50.98 -6.67
N THR A 111 -57.56 -51.58 -7.29
CA THR A 111 -57.35 -51.50 -8.74
C THR A 111 -58.49 -52.13 -9.52
N GLU A 112 -58.97 -53.32 -9.11
CA GLU A 112 -60.04 -54.06 -9.78
C GLU A 112 -61.42 -53.39 -9.62
N ARG A 113 -61.74 -52.86 -8.43
CA ARG A 113 -63.10 -52.41 -8.10
C ARG A 113 -63.31 -50.90 -8.12
N VAL A 114 -62.26 -50.11 -7.92
CA VAL A 114 -62.35 -48.64 -7.89
C VAL A 114 -61.75 -48.03 -9.15
N GLY A 115 -60.63 -48.56 -9.65
CA GLY A 115 -60.03 -48.17 -10.94
C GLY A 115 -59.50 -46.73 -11.05
N ARG A 116 -59.54 -45.96 -9.96
CA ARG A 116 -58.99 -44.60 -9.85
C ARG A 116 -58.25 -44.43 -8.52
N SER A 117 -57.33 -43.47 -8.47
CA SER A 117 -56.54 -43.18 -7.26
C SER A 117 -57.45 -42.83 -6.08
N VAL A 118 -57.24 -43.49 -4.95
CA VAL A 118 -57.92 -43.25 -3.67
C VAL A 118 -56.93 -42.65 -2.68
N VAL A 119 -57.36 -41.66 -1.91
CA VAL A 119 -56.56 -41.09 -0.81
C VAL A 119 -57.08 -41.65 0.51
N LEU A 120 -56.20 -42.24 1.31
CA LEU A 120 -56.51 -42.72 2.65
C LEU A 120 -55.65 -41.98 3.69
N VAL A 121 -56.32 -41.32 4.64
CA VAL A 121 -55.69 -40.68 5.80
C VAL A 121 -55.73 -41.62 6.99
N LEU A 122 -54.57 -41.91 7.57
CA LEU A 122 -54.43 -42.62 8.84
C LEU A 122 -54.00 -41.62 9.91
N ASP A 123 -54.91 -41.27 10.80
CA ASP A 123 -54.68 -40.31 11.89
C ASP A 123 -54.30 -40.99 13.20
N ASP A 124 -53.44 -40.34 13.98
CA ASP A 124 -52.87 -40.83 15.25
C ASP A 124 -52.09 -42.16 15.14
N LEU A 125 -51.18 -42.25 14.17
CA LEU A 125 -50.37 -43.46 13.92
C LEU A 125 -49.57 -43.98 15.13
N ARG A 126 -49.27 -43.11 16.10
CA ARG A 126 -48.60 -43.45 17.36
C ARG A 126 -49.34 -44.44 18.27
N GLU A 127 -50.64 -44.65 18.05
CA GLU A 127 -51.41 -45.61 18.84
C GLU A 127 -51.12 -47.06 18.44
N LEU A 128 -50.44 -47.27 17.30
CA LEU A 128 -49.94 -48.57 16.90
C LEU A 128 -48.57 -48.86 17.55
N ASP A 129 -48.44 -50.04 18.14
CA ASP A 129 -47.20 -50.60 18.65
C ASP A 129 -46.26 -50.88 17.47
N PRO A 130 -45.02 -50.34 17.46
CA PRO A 130 -44.03 -50.56 16.42
C PRO A 130 -43.79 -52.03 16.02
N ARG A 131 -44.03 -52.97 16.94
CA ARG A 131 -43.78 -54.41 16.73
C ARG A 131 -45.04 -55.17 16.31
N SER A 132 -46.20 -54.54 16.28
CA SER A 132 -47.46 -55.22 15.95
C SER A 132 -47.53 -55.63 14.47
N PRO A 133 -48.24 -56.73 14.12
CA PRO A 133 -48.50 -57.06 12.71
C PRO A 133 -49.35 -55.99 12.00
N ALA A 134 -50.19 -55.25 12.74
CA ALA A 134 -50.95 -54.11 12.24
C ALA A 134 -50.03 -52.97 11.75
N THR A 135 -48.96 -52.64 12.49
CA THR A 135 -47.94 -51.68 12.04
C THR A 135 -47.24 -52.16 10.77
N ARG A 136 -46.90 -53.45 10.69
CA ARG A 136 -46.30 -54.05 9.49
C ARG A 136 -47.20 -53.98 8.27
N LEU A 137 -48.52 -54.03 8.44
CA LEU A 137 -49.49 -53.85 7.35
C LEU A 137 -49.42 -52.42 6.79
N VAL A 138 -49.40 -51.41 7.67
CA VAL A 138 -49.27 -50.00 7.25
C VAL A 138 -47.91 -49.74 6.61
N GLU A 139 -46.83 -50.34 7.14
CA GLU A 139 -45.50 -50.29 6.54
C GLU A 139 -45.48 -50.92 5.14
N ALA A 140 -46.10 -52.09 4.97
CA ALA A 140 -46.19 -52.77 3.67
C ALA A 140 -46.98 -51.94 2.64
N LEU A 141 -48.10 -51.33 3.04
CA LEU A 141 -48.87 -50.41 2.19
C LEU A 141 -48.07 -49.16 1.82
N SER A 142 -47.27 -48.64 2.76
CA SER A 142 -46.38 -47.49 2.54
C SER A 142 -45.25 -47.80 1.55
N ARG A 143 -44.70 -49.03 1.62
CA ARG A 143 -43.60 -49.50 0.76
C ARG A 143 -44.05 -49.91 -0.64
N ALA A 144 -45.30 -50.37 -0.79
CA ALA A 144 -45.82 -50.87 -2.06
C ALA A 144 -45.97 -49.78 -3.14
N GLU A 145 -45.92 -48.50 -2.77
CA GLU A 145 -45.99 -47.30 -3.65
C GLU A 145 -46.95 -47.40 -4.87
N PRO A 146 -48.22 -47.79 -4.69
CA PRO A 146 -49.10 -48.01 -5.83
C PRO A 146 -49.76 -46.70 -6.31
N GLU A 147 -49.90 -46.52 -7.63
CA GLU A 147 -50.60 -45.34 -8.19
C GLU A 147 -52.07 -45.24 -7.76
N ILE A 148 -52.68 -46.37 -7.36
CA ILE A 148 -54.08 -46.50 -6.97
C ILE A 148 -54.37 -46.02 -5.53
N LEU A 149 -53.38 -45.97 -4.65
CA LEU A 149 -53.56 -45.61 -3.24
C LEU A 149 -52.53 -44.57 -2.81
N ARG A 150 -53.01 -43.38 -2.43
CA ARG A 150 -52.20 -42.32 -1.80
C ARG A 150 -52.43 -42.33 -0.30
N LEU A 151 -51.36 -42.50 0.46
CA LEU A 151 -51.42 -42.57 1.91
C LEU A 151 -50.99 -41.22 2.52
N VAL A 152 -51.77 -40.75 3.48
CA VAL A 152 -51.42 -39.62 4.35
C VAL A 152 -51.34 -40.14 5.78
N LEU A 153 -50.12 -40.24 6.31
CA LEU A 153 -49.85 -40.73 7.66
C LEU A 153 -49.70 -39.55 8.61
N VAL A 154 -50.58 -39.44 9.60
CA VAL A 154 -50.53 -38.35 10.59
C VAL A 154 -50.05 -38.89 11.93
N SER A 155 -48.97 -38.32 12.46
CA SER A 155 -48.40 -38.73 13.75
C SER A 155 -47.96 -37.52 14.58
N ARG A 156 -47.88 -37.72 15.90
CA ARG A 156 -47.42 -36.71 16.86
C ARG A 156 -45.91 -36.78 17.15
N THR A 157 -45.29 -37.89 16.77
CA THR A 157 -43.88 -38.23 16.91
C THR A 157 -43.44 -38.96 15.65
N ASP A 158 -42.16 -39.33 15.58
CA ASP A 158 -41.65 -40.21 14.53
C ASP A 158 -42.55 -41.43 14.31
N LEU A 159 -42.62 -41.84 13.05
CA LEU A 159 -43.41 -42.99 12.65
C LEU A 159 -42.84 -44.27 13.27
N PRO A 160 -43.68 -45.25 13.60
CA PRO A 160 -43.26 -46.48 14.26
C PRO A 160 -42.41 -47.40 13.36
N PHE A 161 -42.16 -47.00 12.11
CA PHE A 161 -41.33 -47.70 11.13
C PHE A 161 -40.64 -46.67 10.20
N PRO A 162 -39.46 -47.00 9.66
CA PRO A 162 -38.76 -46.15 8.72
C PRO A 162 -39.50 -46.09 7.38
N VAL A 163 -39.71 -44.86 6.89
CA VAL A 163 -40.39 -44.61 5.61
C VAL A 163 -39.41 -44.35 4.46
N ARG A 164 -38.12 -44.14 4.77
CA ARG A 164 -37.04 -43.91 3.80
C ARG A 164 -36.03 -45.04 3.82
N ARG A 165 -35.57 -45.49 2.65
CA ARG A 165 -34.35 -46.31 2.53
C ARG A 165 -33.13 -45.41 2.31
N PRO A 166 -31.95 -45.76 2.86
CA PRO A 166 -30.72 -45.05 2.54
C PRO A 166 -30.47 -45.08 1.02
N GLY A 167 -30.41 -43.90 0.37
CA GLY A 167 -30.07 -43.76 -1.05
C GLY A 167 -31.21 -43.49 -2.04
N GLU A 168 -32.48 -43.59 -1.63
CA GLU A 168 -33.63 -43.28 -2.50
C GLU A 168 -34.06 -41.80 -2.37
N ARG A 169 -33.94 -41.02 -3.45
CA ARG A 169 -34.44 -39.63 -3.52
C ARG A 169 -35.80 -39.57 -4.21
N GLY A 170 -36.80 -38.94 -3.58
CA GLY A 170 -37.83 -38.19 -4.31
C GLY A 170 -39.32 -38.59 -4.24
N ARG A 171 -39.78 -39.51 -3.37
CA ARG A 171 -41.21 -39.95 -3.35
C ARG A 171 -41.96 -39.91 -2.02
N VAL A 172 -41.28 -39.64 -0.92
CA VAL A 172 -41.89 -39.41 0.41
C VAL A 172 -41.84 -37.92 0.70
N THR A 173 -43.00 -37.29 0.87
CA THR A 173 -43.09 -35.87 1.25
C THR A 173 -43.47 -35.78 2.72
N GLU A 174 -42.60 -35.15 3.50
CA GLU A 174 -42.80 -34.93 4.93
C GLU A 174 -43.22 -33.49 5.18
N LEU A 175 -44.36 -33.31 5.84
CA LEU A 175 -44.91 -32.04 6.23
C LEU A 175 -44.77 -31.88 7.75
N GLY A 176 -43.79 -31.06 8.14
CA GLY A 176 -43.45 -30.77 9.53
C GLY A 176 -44.17 -29.56 10.13
N THR A 177 -43.68 -29.13 11.30
CA THR A 177 -44.19 -27.98 12.05
C THR A 177 -44.18 -26.67 11.26
N GLU A 178 -43.18 -26.45 10.42
CA GLU A 178 -42.99 -25.29 9.55
C GLU A 178 -44.10 -25.13 8.49
N HIS A 179 -44.68 -26.25 8.04
CA HIS A 179 -45.81 -26.26 7.12
C HIS A 179 -47.13 -25.97 7.83
N LEU A 180 -47.22 -26.32 9.12
CA LEU A 180 -48.44 -26.20 9.95
C LEU A 180 -48.49 -24.92 10.77
N ALA A 181 -47.37 -24.24 10.96
CA ALA A 181 -47.28 -22.92 11.58
C ALA A 181 -48.19 -21.93 10.84
N PHE A 182 -48.87 -21.06 11.58
CA PHE A 182 -49.58 -19.95 10.98
C PHE A 182 -48.61 -18.93 10.39
N ASP A 183 -48.90 -18.46 9.18
CA ASP A 183 -48.28 -17.23 8.69
C ASP A 183 -48.94 -15.97 9.29
N VAL A 184 -48.36 -14.79 9.05
CA VAL A 184 -48.90 -13.52 9.58
C VAL A 184 -50.35 -13.28 9.14
N ARG A 185 -50.75 -13.72 7.93
CA ARG A 185 -52.11 -13.54 7.40
C ARG A 185 -53.10 -14.49 8.06
N GLU A 186 -52.66 -15.71 8.37
CA GLU A 186 -53.39 -16.70 9.15
C GLU A 186 -53.57 -16.22 10.59
N VAL A 187 -52.53 -15.66 11.21
CA VAL A 187 -52.64 -15.01 12.53
C VAL A 187 -53.63 -13.85 12.48
N ALA A 188 -53.56 -12.96 11.48
CA ALA A 188 -54.51 -11.87 11.31
C ALA A 188 -55.97 -12.37 11.25
N ARG A 189 -56.23 -13.45 10.50
CA ARG A 189 -57.58 -14.06 10.41
C ARG A 189 -58.04 -14.69 11.72
N VAL A 190 -57.11 -15.23 12.52
CA VAL A 190 -57.43 -15.69 13.88
C VAL A 190 -57.81 -14.50 14.76
N LEU A 191 -57.03 -13.42 14.71
CA LEU A 191 -57.23 -12.22 15.52
C LEU A 191 -58.48 -11.42 15.14
N GLU A 192 -58.91 -11.41 13.88
CA GLU A 192 -60.11 -10.68 13.43
C GLU A 192 -61.36 -11.04 14.26
N SER A 193 -61.43 -12.27 14.74
CA SER A 193 -62.53 -12.76 15.58
C SER A 193 -62.44 -12.35 17.05
N ALA A 194 -61.24 -12.02 17.52
CA ALA A 194 -60.94 -11.63 18.89
C ALA A 194 -60.89 -10.10 19.07
N VAL A 195 -60.30 -9.39 18.10
CA VAL A 195 -60.09 -7.94 18.08
C VAL A 195 -60.26 -7.43 16.63
N PRO A 196 -61.49 -7.13 16.19
CA PRO A 196 -61.76 -6.70 14.80
C PRO A 196 -61.07 -5.38 14.43
N GLY A 197 -60.48 -5.28 13.24
CA GLY A 197 -59.96 -4.03 12.68
C GLY A 197 -58.54 -3.60 13.08
N ASP A 198 -57.81 -4.38 13.87
CA ASP A 198 -56.42 -4.08 14.29
C ASP A 198 -55.39 -5.01 13.62
N GLY A 199 -55.23 -4.84 12.30
CA GLY A 199 -54.33 -5.65 11.47
C GLY A 199 -52.84 -5.48 11.82
N GLY A 200 -52.47 -4.45 12.58
CA GLY A 200 -51.10 -4.20 13.02
C GLY A 200 -50.59 -5.22 14.04
N LEU A 201 -51.49 -5.84 14.82
CA LEU A 201 -51.13 -6.80 15.87
C LEU A 201 -50.70 -8.16 15.36
N ALA A 202 -51.10 -8.54 14.14
CA ALA A 202 -50.85 -9.87 13.61
C ALA A 202 -49.36 -10.19 13.47
N ALA A 203 -48.57 -9.21 13.01
CA ALA A 203 -47.11 -9.36 12.89
C ALA A 203 -46.45 -9.53 14.27
N GLU A 204 -46.95 -8.83 15.28
CA GLU A 204 -46.43 -8.94 16.64
C GLU A 204 -46.82 -10.26 17.33
N VAL A 205 -48.08 -10.68 17.24
CA VAL A 205 -48.50 -11.98 17.76
C VAL A 205 -47.78 -13.12 17.04
N TRP A 206 -47.58 -13.00 15.72
CA TRP A 206 -46.79 -13.96 14.96
C TRP A 206 -45.35 -14.03 15.47
N ARG A 207 -44.68 -12.88 15.67
CA ARG A 207 -43.31 -12.80 16.21
C ARG A 207 -43.17 -13.43 17.59
N LEU A 208 -44.16 -13.26 18.48
CA LEU A 208 -44.14 -13.80 19.85
C LEU A 208 -44.50 -15.29 19.95
N THR A 209 -45.03 -15.89 18.88
CA THR A 209 -45.55 -17.27 18.90
C THR A 209 -44.98 -18.15 17.79
N SER A 210 -44.22 -17.56 16.85
CA SER A 210 -43.80 -18.15 15.57
C SER A 210 -44.93 -18.88 14.85
N GLY A 211 -46.15 -18.35 14.96
CA GLY A 211 -47.33 -18.93 14.33
C GLY A 211 -47.79 -20.25 14.94
N TRP A 212 -47.31 -20.69 16.12
CA TRP A 212 -47.74 -21.95 16.73
C TRP A 212 -49.26 -21.92 17.02
N PRO A 213 -50.10 -22.72 16.33
CA PRO A 213 -51.54 -22.51 16.35
C PRO A 213 -52.23 -22.57 17.72
N ALA A 214 -51.78 -23.42 18.64
CA ALA A 214 -52.30 -23.48 20.01
C ALA A 214 -51.97 -22.22 20.81
N VAL A 215 -50.74 -21.71 20.68
CA VAL A 215 -50.31 -20.49 21.40
C VAL A 215 -50.92 -19.24 20.78
N VAL A 216 -51.03 -19.18 19.44
CA VAL A 216 -51.77 -18.11 18.74
C VAL A 216 -53.23 -18.07 19.18
N ARG A 217 -53.88 -19.24 19.33
CA ARG A 217 -55.25 -19.31 19.85
C ARG A 217 -55.34 -18.75 21.26
N HIS A 218 -54.46 -19.19 22.15
CA HIS A 218 -54.45 -18.72 23.53
C HIS A 218 -54.13 -17.21 23.65
N ALA A 219 -53.27 -16.69 22.78
CA ALA A 219 -53.00 -15.27 22.65
C ALA A 219 -54.25 -14.50 22.17
N ALA A 220 -54.96 -15.03 21.17
CA ALA A 220 -56.22 -14.46 20.69
C ALA A 220 -57.31 -14.47 21.77
N ASP A 221 -57.47 -15.56 22.52
CA ASP A 221 -58.43 -15.66 23.63
C ASP A 221 -58.08 -14.66 24.75
N SER A 222 -56.79 -14.49 25.04
CA SER A 222 -56.31 -13.49 26.02
C SER A 222 -56.54 -12.05 25.57
N LEU A 223 -56.47 -11.78 24.25
CA LEU A 223 -56.78 -10.48 23.65
C LEU A 223 -58.30 -10.22 23.60
N ALA A 224 -59.11 -11.27 23.41
CA ALA A 224 -60.58 -11.20 23.40
C ALA A 224 -61.18 -10.93 24.79
N ALA A 225 -60.48 -11.30 25.87
CA ALA A 225 -60.83 -10.99 27.25
C ALA A 225 -60.71 -9.48 27.52
N ARG A 226 -61.72 -8.71 27.06
CA ARG A 226 -61.79 -7.24 27.03
C ARG A 226 -61.09 -6.55 28.21
N SER A 227 -59.93 -5.94 27.95
CA SER A 227 -59.32 -4.93 28.82
C SER A 227 -59.80 -3.52 28.39
N PRO A 228 -60.29 -2.66 29.31
CA PRO A 228 -60.67 -1.29 28.98
C PRO A 228 -59.49 -0.38 28.56
N GLN A 229 -58.26 -0.89 28.57
CA GLN A 229 -57.02 -0.16 28.26
C GLN A 229 -56.44 -0.46 26.86
N GLY A 230 -57.19 -1.11 25.98
CA GLY A 230 -56.71 -1.51 24.64
C GLY A 230 -55.89 -2.82 24.64
N PRO A 231 -55.24 -3.18 23.51
CA PRO A 231 -54.54 -4.46 23.34
C PRO A 231 -53.19 -4.52 24.09
N GLU A 232 -52.61 -3.37 24.43
CA GLU A 232 -51.24 -3.26 24.97
C GLU A 232 -51.01 -4.03 26.28
N PRO A 233 -51.92 -4.05 27.28
CA PRO A 233 -51.72 -4.86 28.49
C PRO A 233 -51.69 -6.37 28.24
N ALA A 234 -52.41 -6.85 27.23
CA ALA A 234 -52.40 -8.26 26.84
C ALA A 234 -51.13 -8.61 26.06
N LEU A 235 -50.67 -7.73 25.18
CA LEU A 235 -49.36 -7.83 24.52
C LEU A 235 -48.21 -7.76 25.52
N ALA A 236 -48.27 -6.87 26.50
CA ALA A 236 -47.29 -6.79 27.58
C ALA A 236 -47.24 -8.08 28.41
N ARG A 237 -48.37 -8.79 28.59
CA ARG A 237 -48.38 -10.13 29.22
C ARG A 237 -47.75 -11.19 28.31
N LEU A 238 -47.96 -11.10 27.00
CA LEU A 238 -47.30 -11.97 26.02
C LEU A 238 -45.78 -11.74 25.95
N ARG A 239 -45.33 -10.50 26.16
CA ARG A 239 -43.91 -10.09 26.20
C ARG A 239 -43.22 -10.31 27.56
N ARG A 240 -43.95 -10.68 28.64
CA ARG A 240 -43.38 -10.87 29.98
C ARG A 240 -42.61 -12.18 30.09
N ARG A 241 -41.54 -12.20 30.91
CA ARG A 241 -40.86 -13.43 31.34
C ARG A 241 -41.87 -14.39 31.98
N GLY A 242 -41.87 -15.65 31.53
CA GLY A 242 -42.89 -16.63 31.92
C GLY A 242 -44.25 -16.42 31.23
N GLY A 243 -44.28 -15.72 30.09
CA GLY A 243 -45.48 -15.46 29.31
C GLY A 243 -46.21 -16.72 28.82
N PRO A 244 -47.33 -16.56 28.09
CA PRO A 244 -48.22 -17.67 27.75
C PRO A 244 -47.58 -18.77 26.90
N LEU A 245 -46.56 -18.45 26.09
CA LEU A 245 -45.76 -19.46 25.37
C LEU A 245 -44.99 -20.37 26.36
N LEU A 246 -44.27 -19.78 27.32
CA LEU A 246 -43.52 -20.53 28.34
C LEU A 246 -44.46 -21.26 29.31
N GLY A 247 -45.57 -20.64 29.70
CA GLY A 247 -46.60 -21.29 30.52
C GLY A 247 -47.25 -22.47 29.80
N HIS A 248 -47.53 -22.34 28.49
CA HIS A 248 -48.04 -23.44 27.69
C HIS A 248 -47.01 -24.55 27.49
N LEU A 249 -45.74 -24.21 27.25
CA LEU A 249 -44.64 -25.17 27.17
C LEU A 249 -44.47 -25.93 28.49
N ALA A 250 -44.43 -25.21 29.62
CA ALA A 250 -44.34 -25.79 30.95
C ALA A 250 -45.51 -26.74 31.25
N ALA A 251 -46.74 -26.33 30.92
CA ALA A 251 -47.92 -27.18 31.04
C ALA A 251 -47.87 -28.41 30.11
N THR A 252 -47.37 -28.23 28.88
CA THR A 252 -47.26 -29.30 27.87
C THR A 252 -46.31 -30.40 28.32
N ILE A 253 -45.16 -30.02 28.89
CA ILE A 253 -44.14 -30.98 29.35
C ILE A 253 -44.23 -31.33 30.85
N GLY A 254 -45.19 -30.75 31.58
CA GLY A 254 -45.35 -30.98 33.02
C GLY A 254 -44.23 -30.37 33.90
N ALA A 255 -43.57 -29.31 33.44
CA ALA A 255 -42.51 -28.63 34.20
C ALA A 255 -43.09 -27.62 35.21
N GLY A 256 -42.71 -27.73 36.49
CA GLY A 256 -43.21 -26.87 37.57
C GLY A 256 -42.53 -25.51 37.72
N GLU A 257 -41.25 -25.38 37.36
CA GLU A 257 -40.49 -24.12 37.42
C GLU A 257 -40.31 -23.48 36.04
N THR A 258 -40.95 -22.33 35.82
CA THR A 258 -40.93 -21.62 34.53
C THR A 258 -39.64 -20.82 34.28
N GLU A 259 -38.94 -20.34 35.32
CA GLU A 259 -37.72 -19.53 35.15
C GLU A 259 -36.51 -20.39 34.75
N SER A 260 -36.31 -21.53 35.42
CA SER A 260 -35.27 -22.52 35.10
C SER A 260 -35.46 -23.08 33.67
N LEU A 261 -36.71 -23.35 33.28
CA LEU A 261 -37.08 -23.76 31.93
C LEU A 261 -36.79 -22.67 30.90
N HIS A 262 -37.17 -21.43 31.19
CA HIS A 262 -36.95 -20.30 30.29
C HIS A 262 -35.46 -20.05 30.03
N ARG A 263 -34.64 -20.05 31.09
CA ARG A 263 -33.18 -19.89 30.97
C ARG A 263 -32.57 -20.98 30.09
N LEU A 264 -32.94 -22.23 30.32
CA LEU A 264 -32.49 -23.37 29.52
C LEU A 264 -32.86 -23.17 28.04
N LEU A 265 -34.15 -22.93 27.75
CA LEU A 265 -34.64 -22.76 26.39
C LEU A 265 -33.94 -21.61 25.65
N LEU A 266 -33.74 -20.47 26.31
CA LEU A 266 -32.97 -19.36 25.74
C LEU A 266 -31.53 -19.79 25.42
N HIS A 267 -30.81 -20.41 26.36
CA HIS A 267 -29.41 -20.80 26.11
C HIS A 267 -29.30 -21.82 24.96
N VAL A 268 -30.24 -22.76 24.85
CA VAL A 268 -30.28 -23.70 23.72
C VAL A 268 -30.65 -22.99 22.41
N ALA A 269 -31.57 -22.01 22.44
CA ALA A 269 -31.93 -21.23 21.25
C ALA A 269 -30.74 -20.43 20.70
N VAL A 270 -29.94 -19.85 21.61
CA VAL A 270 -28.72 -19.08 21.30
C VAL A 270 -27.62 -19.98 20.76
N LEU A 271 -27.27 -21.04 21.50
CA LEU A 271 -26.18 -21.95 21.13
C LEU A 271 -26.54 -22.88 19.97
N ASN A 272 -27.83 -22.95 19.60
CA ASN A 272 -28.44 -23.75 18.54
C ASN A 272 -28.35 -25.27 18.75
N ARG A 273 -27.17 -25.79 19.12
CA ARG A 273 -26.91 -27.20 19.39
C ARG A 273 -26.20 -27.33 20.73
N VAL A 274 -26.73 -28.16 21.63
CA VAL A 274 -26.16 -28.36 22.95
C VAL A 274 -26.09 -29.84 23.31
N THR A 275 -25.12 -30.19 24.14
CA THR A 275 -25.13 -31.47 24.86
C THR A 275 -25.59 -31.27 26.30
N ILE A 276 -26.04 -32.34 26.95
CA ILE A 276 -26.43 -32.27 28.37
C ILE A 276 -25.24 -31.84 29.23
N SER A 277 -24.01 -32.27 28.90
CA SER A 277 -22.84 -31.85 29.65
C SER A 277 -22.44 -30.38 29.42
N LEU A 278 -22.64 -29.83 28.22
CA LEU A 278 -22.50 -28.38 27.98
C LEU A 278 -23.53 -27.61 28.81
N CYS A 279 -24.79 -28.04 28.80
CA CYS A 279 -25.83 -27.44 29.64
C CYS A 279 -25.45 -27.47 31.13
N GLY A 280 -24.92 -28.58 31.64
CA GLY A 280 -24.43 -28.68 33.02
C GLY A 280 -23.28 -27.70 33.33
N ALA A 281 -22.29 -27.57 32.44
CA ALA A 281 -21.20 -26.61 32.59
C ALA A 281 -21.69 -25.15 32.55
N LEU A 282 -22.81 -24.89 31.88
CA LEU A 282 -23.46 -23.59 31.86
C LEU A 282 -24.33 -23.31 33.09
N GLY A 283 -24.55 -24.30 33.97
CA GLY A 283 -25.41 -24.22 35.16
C GLY A 283 -26.88 -24.48 34.88
N LEU A 284 -27.18 -25.27 33.86
CA LEU A 284 -28.55 -25.61 33.40
C LEU A 284 -28.89 -27.07 33.75
N ASP A 285 -28.92 -27.37 35.06
CA ASP A 285 -29.04 -28.74 35.58
C ASP A 285 -30.34 -29.47 35.17
N THR A 286 -31.39 -28.71 34.86
CA THR A 286 -32.69 -29.24 34.41
C THR A 286 -32.68 -29.77 32.97
N ALA A 287 -31.62 -29.52 32.20
CA ALA A 287 -31.52 -29.93 30.79
C ALA A 287 -31.69 -31.44 30.57
N LYS A 288 -31.14 -32.25 31.49
CA LYS A 288 -31.20 -33.72 31.42
C LYS A 288 -32.63 -34.27 31.48
N ASP A 289 -33.54 -33.55 32.14
CA ASP A 289 -34.92 -33.96 32.34
C ASP A 289 -35.83 -33.28 31.31
N VAL A 290 -35.55 -32.01 30.96
CA VAL A 290 -36.41 -31.20 30.10
C VAL A 290 -36.22 -31.48 28.61
N LEU A 291 -34.98 -31.64 28.12
CA LEU A 291 -34.72 -31.83 26.68
C LEU A 291 -35.36 -33.12 26.13
N PRO A 292 -35.29 -34.28 26.81
CA PRO A 292 -36.02 -35.47 26.38
C PRO A 292 -37.53 -35.30 26.36
N LEU A 293 -38.10 -34.56 27.33
CA LEU A 293 -39.53 -34.25 27.36
C LEU A 293 -39.94 -33.35 26.20
N LEU A 294 -39.13 -32.35 25.84
CA LEU A 294 -39.37 -31.50 24.67
C LEU A 294 -39.33 -32.32 23.37
N ALA A 295 -38.35 -33.21 23.21
CA ALA A 295 -38.27 -34.09 22.06
C ALA A 295 -39.46 -35.06 21.98
N GLY A 296 -39.88 -35.63 23.10
CA GLY A 296 -41.09 -36.48 23.18
C GLY A 296 -42.39 -35.76 22.79
N HIS A 297 -42.41 -34.43 22.86
CA HIS A 297 -43.52 -33.59 22.40
C HIS A 297 -43.30 -32.97 21.01
N GLY A 298 -42.20 -33.31 20.33
CA GLY A 298 -41.85 -32.77 19.01
C GLY A 298 -41.46 -31.29 19.03
N LEU A 299 -40.87 -30.82 20.13
CA LEU A 299 -40.44 -29.43 20.34
C LEU A 299 -38.90 -29.28 20.37
N ALA A 300 -38.18 -30.39 20.41
CA ALA A 300 -36.74 -30.45 20.25
C ALA A 300 -36.38 -31.64 19.36
N GLU A 301 -35.24 -31.54 18.71
CA GLU A 301 -34.66 -32.59 17.88
C GLU A 301 -33.42 -33.15 18.61
N VAL A 302 -33.17 -34.44 18.41
CA VAL A 302 -31.98 -35.12 18.91
C VAL A 302 -31.24 -35.78 17.75
N ALA A 303 -29.96 -35.48 17.63
CA ALA A 303 -29.08 -36.10 16.65
C ALA A 303 -28.23 -37.20 17.29
N ASP A 304 -28.07 -38.31 16.57
CA ASP A 304 -27.25 -39.44 17.02
C ASP A 304 -25.76 -39.09 16.90
N ALA A 305 -25.10 -39.04 18.05
CA ALA A 305 -23.71 -38.63 18.23
C ALA A 305 -23.15 -39.29 19.50
N PRO A 306 -21.81 -39.36 19.68
CA PRO A 306 -21.21 -39.95 20.89
C PRO A 306 -21.74 -39.37 22.20
N GLU A 307 -22.09 -38.08 22.18
CA GLU A 307 -22.97 -37.44 23.15
C GLU A 307 -24.15 -36.82 22.39
N ALA A 308 -25.38 -37.14 22.79
CA ALA A 308 -26.59 -36.68 22.12
C ALA A 308 -26.63 -35.15 22.00
N LEU A 309 -26.78 -34.66 20.77
CA LEU A 309 -26.89 -33.24 20.45
C LEU A 309 -28.37 -32.86 20.36
N TRP A 310 -28.74 -31.82 21.10
CA TRP A 310 -30.11 -31.34 21.22
C TRP A 310 -30.24 -29.95 20.59
N SER A 311 -31.31 -29.74 19.84
CA SER A 311 -31.67 -28.43 19.28
C SER A 311 -33.17 -28.21 19.41
N LEU A 312 -33.60 -26.96 19.54
CA LEU A 312 -35.03 -26.63 19.51
C LEU A 312 -35.52 -26.61 18.07
N ILE A 313 -36.79 -26.96 17.86
CA ILE A 313 -37.39 -26.84 16.52
C ILE A 313 -37.35 -25.35 16.07
N PRO A 314 -37.17 -25.07 14.76
CA PRO A 314 -36.96 -23.70 14.27
C PRO A 314 -38.02 -22.71 14.74
N PRO A 315 -39.35 -23.01 14.70
CA PRO A 315 -40.35 -22.05 15.17
C PRO A 315 -40.20 -21.69 16.65
N LEU A 316 -39.88 -22.67 17.51
CA LEU A 316 -39.70 -22.43 18.94
C LEU A 316 -38.42 -21.64 19.20
N ARG A 317 -37.33 -21.98 18.50
CA ARG A 317 -36.07 -21.24 18.55
C ARG A 317 -36.26 -19.78 18.13
N ASP A 318 -36.92 -19.54 17.00
CA ASP A 318 -37.15 -18.20 16.47
C ASP A 318 -38.02 -17.36 17.41
N ALA A 319 -39.03 -17.96 18.05
CA ALA A 319 -39.88 -17.28 19.03
C ALA A 319 -39.07 -16.84 20.26
N LEU A 320 -38.15 -17.70 20.71
CA LEU A 320 -37.25 -17.41 21.84
C LEU A 320 -36.21 -16.35 21.46
N LEU A 321 -35.65 -16.42 20.24
CA LEU A 321 -34.71 -15.43 19.70
C LEU A 321 -35.34 -14.05 19.45
N ALA A 322 -36.67 -13.99 19.31
CA ALA A 322 -37.42 -12.74 19.19
C ALA A 322 -37.82 -12.12 20.54
N ASP A 323 -37.53 -12.78 21.66
CA ASP A 323 -37.86 -12.29 23.01
C ASP A 323 -37.01 -11.07 23.37
N ALA A 324 -37.65 -9.96 23.77
CA ALA A 324 -36.98 -8.73 24.20
C ALA A 324 -36.05 -8.95 25.43
N ALA A 325 -36.24 -10.03 26.19
CA ALA A 325 -35.39 -10.43 27.30
C ALA A 325 -33.98 -10.87 26.88
N LEU A 326 -33.73 -11.14 25.59
CA LEU A 326 -32.39 -11.39 25.06
C LEU A 326 -31.44 -10.21 25.25
N GLY A 327 -31.95 -8.98 25.26
CA GLY A 327 -31.14 -7.79 25.54
C GLY A 327 -30.55 -7.76 26.96
N VAL A 328 -30.97 -8.67 27.86
CA VAL A 328 -30.47 -8.81 29.23
C VAL A 328 -29.35 -9.86 29.33
N TYR A 329 -29.20 -10.73 28.34
CA TYR A 329 -28.17 -11.77 28.32
C TYR A 329 -27.00 -11.35 27.43
N ASP A 330 -25.78 -11.46 27.95
CA ASP A 330 -24.57 -11.29 27.15
C ASP A 330 -24.35 -12.55 26.30
N MET A 331 -24.83 -12.47 25.07
CA MET A 331 -24.73 -13.51 24.05
C MET A 331 -23.27 -13.89 23.77
N GLY A 332 -22.40 -12.89 23.67
CA GLY A 332 -20.97 -13.10 23.46
C GLY A 332 -20.35 -13.87 24.63
N ALA A 333 -20.68 -13.51 25.87
CA ALA A 333 -20.22 -14.24 27.05
C ALA A 333 -20.74 -15.69 27.11
N LEU A 334 -21.97 -15.94 26.66
CA LEU A 334 -22.52 -17.30 26.59
C LEU A 334 -21.76 -18.16 25.57
N HIS A 335 -21.54 -17.64 24.35
CA HIS A 335 -20.71 -18.31 23.34
C HIS A 335 -19.26 -18.49 23.83
N ARG A 336 -18.68 -17.52 24.53
CA ARG A 336 -17.33 -17.64 25.11
C ARG A 336 -17.24 -18.78 26.13
N ARG A 337 -18.22 -18.91 27.02
CA ARG A 337 -18.28 -20.03 27.99
C ARG A 337 -18.45 -21.38 27.30
N ALA A 338 -19.25 -21.45 26.23
CA ALA A 338 -19.38 -22.66 25.42
C ALA A 338 -18.06 -23.00 24.71
N ALA A 339 -17.37 -22.00 24.15
CA ALA A 339 -16.05 -22.17 23.56
C ALA A 339 -15.02 -22.71 24.55
N ASP A 340 -14.96 -22.15 25.76
CA ASP A 340 -14.06 -22.62 26.83
C ASP A 340 -14.35 -24.05 27.25
N PHE A 341 -15.63 -24.43 27.35
CA PHE A 341 -16.04 -25.80 27.62
C PHE A 341 -15.54 -26.77 26.53
N HIS A 342 -15.79 -26.46 25.26
CA HIS A 342 -15.34 -27.30 24.15
C HIS A 342 -13.81 -27.37 24.05
N ARG A 343 -13.12 -26.26 24.28
CA ARG A 343 -11.65 -26.21 24.33
C ARG A 343 -11.09 -27.09 25.44
N SER A 344 -11.68 -27.08 26.63
CA SER A 344 -11.23 -27.92 27.76
C SER A 344 -11.31 -29.43 27.47
N ARG A 345 -12.08 -29.83 26.45
CA ARG A 345 -12.26 -31.20 25.98
C ARG A 345 -11.57 -31.48 24.64
N ALA A 346 -10.71 -30.57 24.16
CA ALA A 346 -10.03 -30.64 22.87
C ALA A 346 -10.98 -30.73 21.65
N MET A 347 -12.22 -30.26 21.80
CA MET A 347 -13.20 -30.17 20.70
C MET A 347 -13.04 -28.81 19.99
N TYR A 348 -11.90 -28.61 19.35
CA TYR A 348 -11.50 -27.29 18.83
C TYR A 348 -12.42 -26.76 17.73
N GLY A 349 -13.02 -27.62 16.91
CA GLY A 349 -13.96 -27.20 15.87
C GLY A 349 -15.21 -26.52 16.43
N GLU A 350 -15.82 -27.10 17.47
CA GLU A 350 -16.96 -26.49 18.16
C GLU A 350 -16.57 -25.21 18.92
N ALA A 351 -15.39 -25.21 19.55
CA ALA A 351 -14.88 -24.03 20.22
C ALA A 351 -14.72 -22.84 19.25
N ILE A 352 -14.17 -23.10 18.06
CA ILE A 352 -14.00 -22.09 17.01
C ILE A 352 -15.35 -21.55 16.52
N ARG A 353 -16.36 -22.40 16.28
CA ARG A 353 -17.69 -21.93 15.86
C ARG A 353 -18.30 -20.97 16.88
N HIS A 354 -18.21 -21.31 18.17
CA HIS A 354 -18.67 -20.42 19.22
C HIS A 354 -17.85 -19.13 19.32
N LEU A 355 -16.53 -19.15 19.09
CA LEU A 355 -15.72 -17.93 19.09
C LEU A 355 -16.03 -17.01 17.91
N VAL A 356 -16.36 -17.57 16.74
CA VAL A 356 -16.88 -16.81 15.60
C VAL A 356 -18.16 -16.08 15.98
N ASP A 357 -19.13 -16.81 16.55
CA ASP A 357 -20.42 -16.22 16.97
C ASP A 357 -20.26 -15.22 18.14
N ALA A 358 -19.23 -15.38 18.98
CA ALA A 358 -18.94 -14.46 20.07
C ALA A 358 -18.28 -13.15 19.61
N GLY A 359 -17.73 -13.08 18.39
CA GLY A 359 -16.93 -11.96 17.90
C GLY A 359 -15.55 -11.82 18.58
N GLU A 360 -15.04 -12.89 19.20
CA GLU A 360 -13.78 -12.90 19.98
C GLU A 360 -12.57 -13.11 19.07
N HIS A 361 -12.22 -12.12 18.25
CA HIS A 361 -11.23 -12.28 17.18
C HIS A 361 -9.83 -12.69 17.65
N GLU A 362 -9.33 -12.13 18.77
CA GLU A 362 -7.99 -12.45 19.27
C GLU A 362 -7.91 -13.90 19.75
N TYR A 363 -8.93 -14.35 20.48
CA TYR A 363 -8.99 -15.71 21.00
C TYR A 363 -9.22 -16.72 19.86
N LEU A 364 -10.12 -16.40 18.92
CA LEU A 364 -10.36 -17.17 17.71
C LEU A 364 -9.07 -17.40 16.92
N ALA A 365 -8.28 -16.34 16.71
CA ALA A 365 -7.04 -16.42 15.96
C ALA A 365 -5.95 -17.23 16.67
N SER A 366 -5.82 -17.09 17.99
CA SER A 366 -4.90 -17.90 18.79
C SER A 366 -5.22 -19.40 18.66
N LEU A 367 -6.49 -19.76 18.83
CA LEU A 367 -6.94 -21.14 18.75
C LEU A 367 -6.80 -21.72 17.33
N LEU A 368 -7.08 -20.90 16.31
CA LEU A 368 -6.93 -21.28 14.90
C LEU A 368 -5.45 -21.46 14.52
N ALA A 369 -4.55 -20.62 15.03
CA ALA A 369 -3.11 -20.74 14.80
C ALA A 369 -2.53 -22.00 15.46
N GLU A 370 -3.01 -22.35 16.66
CA GLU A 370 -2.53 -23.52 17.40
C GLU A 370 -3.07 -24.84 16.83
N HIS A 371 -4.35 -24.89 16.45
CA HIS A 371 -5.04 -26.15 16.13
C HIS A 371 -5.58 -26.26 14.71
N GLY A 372 -5.53 -25.22 13.88
CA GLY A 372 -6.13 -25.24 12.55
C GLY A 372 -5.55 -26.31 11.63
N THR A 373 -4.24 -26.63 11.74
CA THR A 373 -3.63 -27.70 10.92
C THR A 373 -4.19 -29.08 11.28
N HIS A 374 -4.42 -29.32 12.58
CA HIS A 374 -5.04 -30.55 13.06
C HIS A 374 -6.49 -30.66 12.60
N LEU A 375 -7.25 -29.55 12.66
CA LEU A 375 -8.64 -29.51 12.19
C LEU A 375 -8.77 -29.83 10.71
N ILE A 376 -7.84 -29.38 9.88
CA ILE A 376 -7.81 -29.72 8.45
C ILE A 376 -7.56 -31.22 8.27
N ALA A 377 -6.60 -31.78 9.01
CA ALA A 377 -6.29 -33.21 8.97
C ALA A 377 -7.45 -34.09 9.47
N SER A 378 -8.29 -33.59 10.40
CA SER A 378 -9.49 -34.28 10.89
C SER A 378 -10.74 -34.08 10.01
N GLY A 379 -10.62 -33.40 8.87
CA GLY A 379 -11.73 -33.19 7.92
C GLY A 379 -12.60 -31.97 8.20
N GLU A 380 -12.21 -31.09 9.13
CA GLU A 380 -12.94 -29.89 9.54
C GLU A 380 -12.44 -28.61 8.83
N ALA A 381 -11.97 -28.75 7.59
CA ALA A 381 -11.45 -27.64 6.79
C ALA A 381 -12.44 -26.47 6.64
N GLU A 382 -13.75 -26.75 6.62
CA GLU A 382 -14.79 -25.72 6.54
C GLU A 382 -14.79 -24.78 7.74
N VAL A 383 -14.56 -25.32 8.95
CA VAL A 383 -14.52 -24.53 10.19
C VAL A 383 -13.33 -23.55 10.15
N VAL A 384 -12.20 -24.00 9.60
CA VAL A 384 -11.00 -23.17 9.44
C VAL A 384 -11.24 -22.04 8.44
N VAL A 385 -11.94 -22.31 7.33
CA VAL A 385 -12.29 -21.28 6.32
C VAL A 385 -13.29 -20.26 6.89
N GLN A 386 -14.30 -20.71 7.62
CA GLN A 386 -15.26 -19.81 8.27
C GLN A 386 -14.59 -18.93 9.32
N ALA A 387 -13.72 -19.52 10.15
CA ALA A 387 -12.93 -18.79 11.14
C ALA A 387 -11.99 -17.76 10.48
N ALA A 388 -11.29 -18.15 9.42
CA ALA A 388 -10.44 -17.25 8.67
C ALA A 388 -11.24 -16.09 8.05
N THR A 389 -12.44 -16.36 7.55
CA THR A 389 -13.35 -15.32 7.04
C THR A 389 -13.74 -14.36 8.15
N ALA A 390 -14.08 -14.83 9.35
CA ALA A 390 -14.39 -13.95 10.49
C ALA A 390 -13.20 -13.07 10.95
N LEU A 391 -11.95 -13.50 10.70
CA LEU A 391 -10.73 -12.80 11.13
C LEU A 391 -10.16 -11.79 10.13
N HIS A 392 -10.80 -11.61 8.96
CA HIS A 392 -10.27 -10.83 7.84
C HIS A 392 -9.93 -9.36 8.13
N HIS A 393 -10.49 -8.75 9.17
CA HIS A 393 -10.30 -7.34 9.48
C HIS A 393 -9.17 -7.02 10.49
N ASN A 394 -8.67 -8.01 11.25
CA ASN A 394 -7.99 -7.69 12.52
C ASN A 394 -6.59 -8.29 12.72
N LEU A 395 -6.11 -9.24 11.91
CA LEU A 395 -4.86 -9.94 12.24
C LEU A 395 -3.99 -10.34 11.04
N ASP A 396 -2.71 -10.51 11.37
CA ASP A 396 -1.57 -10.93 10.55
C ASP A 396 -1.90 -12.02 9.51
N ALA A 397 -1.97 -11.61 8.24
CA ALA A 397 -2.26 -12.46 7.10
C ALA A 397 -1.31 -13.68 6.98
N LEU A 398 -0.09 -13.59 7.54
CA LEU A 398 0.88 -14.68 7.52
C LEU A 398 0.53 -15.82 8.47
N ARG A 399 -0.05 -15.54 9.66
CA ARG A 399 -0.47 -16.59 10.60
C ARG A 399 -1.70 -17.34 10.09
N LEU A 400 -2.66 -16.59 9.55
CA LEU A 400 -3.87 -17.14 8.94
C LEU A 400 -3.54 -17.98 7.70
N ARG A 401 -2.56 -17.55 6.87
CA ARG A 401 -2.12 -18.31 5.69
C ARG A 401 -1.74 -19.76 6.00
N ARG A 402 -1.04 -20.01 7.11
CA ARG A 402 -0.55 -21.38 7.45
C ARG A 402 -1.70 -22.38 7.58
N VAL A 403 -2.91 -21.91 7.80
CA VAL A 403 -4.10 -22.74 8.02
C VAL A 403 -5.17 -22.53 6.94
N THR A 404 -5.38 -21.31 6.43
CA THR A 404 -6.38 -21.04 5.38
C THR A 404 -6.03 -21.69 4.04
N GLU A 405 -4.77 -21.61 3.60
CA GLU A 405 -4.37 -22.17 2.30
C GLU A 405 -4.46 -23.71 2.28
N PRO A 406 -3.96 -24.45 3.29
CA PRO A 406 -4.17 -25.89 3.37
C PRO A 406 -5.65 -26.28 3.56
N ALA A 407 -6.46 -25.47 4.26
CA ALA A 407 -7.89 -25.75 4.41
C ALA A 407 -8.64 -25.68 3.07
N LEU A 408 -8.34 -24.66 2.27
CA LEU A 408 -8.88 -24.54 0.92
C LEU A 408 -8.37 -25.64 -0.02
N ARG A 409 -7.12 -26.12 0.15
CA ARG A 409 -6.62 -27.30 -0.57
C ARG A 409 -7.39 -28.56 -0.19
N ALA A 410 -7.64 -28.76 1.10
CA ALA A 410 -8.42 -29.90 1.59
C ALA A 410 -9.87 -29.89 1.10
N ARG A 411 -10.47 -28.70 0.88
CA ARG A 411 -11.78 -28.54 0.20
C ARG A 411 -11.76 -28.80 -1.31
N GLY A 412 -10.58 -28.85 -1.94
CA GLY A 412 -10.43 -28.90 -3.40
C GLY A 412 -10.46 -27.53 -4.10
N ASP A 413 -10.56 -26.44 -3.34
CA ASP A 413 -10.74 -25.08 -3.86
C ASP A 413 -9.43 -24.33 -4.13
N ALA A 414 -8.30 -24.76 -3.56
CA ALA A 414 -7.03 -24.06 -3.73
C ALA A 414 -6.43 -24.17 -5.15
N ASN A 415 -6.80 -25.22 -5.90
CA ASN A 415 -6.41 -25.41 -7.31
C ASN A 415 -7.58 -25.21 -8.29
N GLY A 416 -8.79 -24.93 -7.79
CA GLY A 416 -10.00 -24.80 -8.61
C GLY A 416 -10.30 -23.36 -9.02
N GLY A 417 -10.57 -23.13 -10.30
CA GLY A 417 -11.04 -21.83 -10.83
C GLY A 417 -12.47 -21.43 -10.40
N GLY A 418 -12.95 -21.94 -9.27
CA GLY A 418 -14.29 -21.69 -8.75
C GLY A 418 -14.40 -20.38 -7.96
N PRO A 419 -15.63 -19.85 -7.81
CA PRO A 419 -15.92 -18.64 -7.05
C PRO A 419 -15.56 -18.79 -5.56
N LEU A 420 -15.10 -17.70 -4.95
CA LEU A 420 -14.75 -17.58 -3.54
C LEU A 420 -15.61 -16.51 -2.85
N PRO A 421 -15.87 -16.63 -1.54
CA PRO A 421 -16.36 -15.52 -0.74
C PRO A 421 -15.39 -14.32 -0.82
N PRO A 422 -15.87 -13.06 -0.88
CA PRO A 422 -15.00 -11.90 -1.10
C PRO A 422 -13.90 -11.73 -0.04
N GLY A 423 -14.19 -11.94 1.25
CA GLY A 423 -13.18 -11.87 2.31
C GLY A 423 -12.04 -12.88 2.14
N VAL A 424 -12.34 -14.09 1.67
CA VAL A 424 -11.34 -15.13 1.37
C VAL A 424 -10.52 -14.77 0.13
N ALA A 425 -11.16 -14.21 -0.90
CA ALA A 425 -10.47 -13.73 -2.10
C ALA A 425 -9.48 -12.61 -1.76
N VAL A 426 -9.88 -11.67 -0.89
CA VAL A 426 -9.01 -10.60 -0.36
C VAL A 426 -7.80 -11.20 0.36
N GLN A 427 -8.02 -12.12 1.29
CA GLN A 427 -6.93 -12.75 2.05
C GLN A 427 -5.91 -13.45 1.14
N LEU A 428 -6.37 -14.23 0.16
CA LEU A 428 -5.47 -14.92 -0.76
C LEU A 428 -4.73 -13.95 -1.69
N GLY A 429 -5.43 -12.96 -2.24
CA GLY A 429 -4.81 -12.00 -3.14
C GLY A 429 -3.80 -11.12 -2.42
N LEU A 430 -4.07 -10.73 -1.16
CA LEU A 430 -3.14 -9.96 -0.34
C LEU A 430 -1.79 -10.65 -0.14
N LEU A 431 -1.76 -11.98 0.00
CA LEU A 431 -0.52 -12.72 0.14
C LEU A 431 0.40 -12.59 -1.06
N TRP A 432 -0.18 -12.60 -2.26
CA TRP A 432 0.56 -12.42 -3.51
C TRP A 432 0.88 -10.95 -3.75
N HIS A 433 -0.04 -10.06 -3.40
CA HIS A 433 0.14 -8.61 -3.49
C HIS A 433 1.34 -8.14 -2.66
N LEU A 434 1.43 -8.56 -1.40
CA LEU A 434 2.56 -8.24 -0.52
C LEU A 434 3.88 -8.91 -0.94
N ARG A 435 3.85 -9.84 -1.90
CA ARG A 435 5.07 -10.39 -2.53
C ARG A 435 5.45 -9.68 -3.83
N GLY A 436 4.67 -8.68 -4.25
CA GLY A 436 4.81 -8.02 -5.54
C GLY A 436 4.37 -8.89 -6.73
N ASN A 437 3.67 -10.01 -6.50
CA ASN A 437 3.15 -10.86 -7.58
C ASN A 437 1.70 -10.47 -7.89
N LEU A 438 1.55 -9.33 -8.56
CA LEU A 438 0.26 -8.67 -8.79
C LEU A 438 -0.67 -9.51 -9.69
N ASP A 439 -0.13 -10.26 -10.65
CA ASP A 439 -0.93 -11.16 -11.50
C ASP A 439 -1.58 -12.29 -10.70
N GLN A 440 -0.83 -12.92 -9.77
CA GLN A 440 -1.39 -13.94 -8.89
C GLN A 440 -2.39 -13.33 -7.91
N ALA A 441 -2.14 -12.11 -7.45
CA ALA A 441 -3.08 -11.38 -6.61
C ALA A 441 -4.42 -11.13 -7.32
N LEU A 442 -4.38 -10.59 -8.55
CA LEU A 442 -5.56 -10.34 -9.37
C LEU A 442 -6.32 -11.63 -9.70
N ARG A 443 -5.63 -12.75 -9.97
CA ARG A 443 -6.27 -14.07 -10.13
C ARG A 443 -7.01 -14.54 -8.88
N CYS A 444 -6.52 -14.18 -7.69
CA CYS A 444 -7.22 -14.49 -6.44
C CYS A 444 -8.42 -13.57 -6.24
N TYR A 445 -8.23 -12.26 -6.44
CA TYR A 445 -9.30 -11.28 -6.30
C TYR A 445 -10.45 -11.51 -7.27
N SER A 446 -10.16 -11.88 -8.53
CA SER A 446 -11.18 -12.13 -9.57
C SER A 446 -12.10 -13.31 -9.26
N ARG A 447 -11.73 -14.17 -8.31
CA ARG A 447 -12.58 -15.28 -7.86
C ARG A 447 -13.64 -14.84 -6.85
N GLY A 448 -13.48 -13.66 -6.23
CA GLY A 448 -14.44 -13.15 -5.26
C GLY A 448 -15.77 -12.78 -5.91
N VAL A 449 -16.88 -13.36 -5.43
CA VAL A 449 -18.22 -13.07 -5.98
C VAL A 449 -18.77 -11.79 -5.37
N ILE A 450 -18.89 -10.75 -6.18
CA ILE A 450 -19.48 -9.47 -5.79
C ILE A 450 -20.96 -9.46 -6.20
N GLY A 451 -21.84 -9.29 -5.22
CA GLY A 451 -23.26 -9.02 -5.41
C GLY A 451 -23.50 -7.54 -5.70
N ASN A 452 -24.03 -6.80 -4.72
CA ASN A 452 -24.30 -5.36 -4.85
C ASN A 452 -23.06 -4.49 -4.61
N GLY A 453 -22.03 -5.01 -3.93
CA GLY A 453 -20.83 -4.24 -3.59
C GLY A 453 -20.99 -3.34 -2.36
N ASP A 454 -21.96 -3.63 -1.50
CA ASP A 454 -22.35 -2.85 -0.32
C ASP A 454 -21.96 -3.53 0.99
N THR A 455 -21.39 -4.74 0.94
CA THR A 455 -20.87 -5.43 2.13
C THR A 455 -19.40 -5.07 2.40
N ALA A 456 -18.97 -5.15 3.66
CA ALA A 456 -17.59 -4.80 4.05
C ALA A 456 -16.53 -5.60 3.28
N ASP A 457 -16.76 -6.90 3.11
CA ASP A 457 -15.88 -7.82 2.38
C ASP A 457 -15.81 -7.52 0.88
N GLU A 458 -16.94 -7.21 0.24
CA GLU A 458 -16.97 -6.82 -1.18
C GLU A 458 -16.27 -5.48 -1.42
N VAL A 459 -16.45 -4.51 -0.52
CA VAL A 459 -15.79 -3.21 -0.59
C VAL A 459 -14.27 -3.36 -0.45
N LEU A 460 -13.81 -4.18 0.50
CA LEU A 460 -12.38 -4.47 0.65
C LEU A 460 -11.82 -5.16 -0.60
N LEU A 461 -12.56 -6.10 -1.18
CA LEU A 461 -12.17 -6.75 -2.43
C LEU A 461 -11.99 -5.72 -3.55
N LEU A 462 -12.95 -4.81 -3.72
CA LEU A 462 -12.86 -3.74 -4.71
C LEU A 462 -11.64 -2.83 -4.46
N ALA A 463 -11.42 -2.38 -3.23
CA ALA A 463 -10.32 -1.48 -2.87
C ALA A 463 -8.92 -2.09 -3.08
N TRP A 464 -8.74 -3.36 -2.71
CA TRP A 464 -7.47 -4.07 -2.91
C TRP A 464 -7.23 -4.45 -4.38
N THR A 465 -8.29 -4.77 -5.12
CA THR A 465 -8.20 -4.98 -6.58
C THR A 465 -7.81 -3.68 -7.29
N ALA A 466 -8.40 -2.55 -6.88
CA ALA A 466 -8.03 -1.23 -7.40
C ALA A 466 -6.54 -0.91 -7.15
N THR A 467 -6.04 -1.21 -5.95
CA THR A 467 -4.62 -1.04 -5.60
C THR A 467 -3.71 -1.87 -6.51
N ALA A 468 -4.09 -3.11 -6.82
CA ALA A 468 -3.31 -3.98 -7.70
C ALA A 468 -3.25 -3.46 -9.14
N HIS A 469 -4.38 -3.02 -9.70
CA HIS A 469 -4.41 -2.38 -11.02
C HIS A 469 -3.59 -1.07 -11.05
N TRP A 470 -3.66 -0.26 -10.00
CA TRP A 470 -2.85 0.94 -9.89
C TRP A 470 -1.34 0.64 -9.96
N ALA A 471 -0.89 -0.42 -9.27
CA ALA A 471 0.51 -0.82 -9.27
C ALA A 471 0.97 -1.36 -10.65
N LEU A 472 0.07 -1.97 -11.43
CA LEU A 472 0.32 -2.38 -12.82
C LEU A 472 0.24 -1.22 -13.83
N GLY A 473 -0.23 -0.03 -13.41
CA GLY A 473 -0.43 1.13 -14.30
C GLY A 473 -1.78 1.15 -15.02
N ASP A 474 -2.70 0.24 -14.69
CA ASP A 474 -4.05 0.14 -15.26
C ASP A 474 -4.99 1.17 -14.58
N PHE A 475 -4.70 2.47 -14.78
CA PHE A 475 -5.35 3.54 -14.00
C PHE A 475 -6.86 3.67 -14.22
N GLU A 476 -7.38 3.31 -15.39
CA GLU A 476 -8.82 3.32 -15.69
C GLU A 476 -9.57 2.26 -14.87
N ASP A 477 -9.08 1.02 -14.88
CA ASP A 477 -9.66 -0.09 -14.11
C ASP A 477 -9.54 0.16 -12.61
N ALA A 478 -8.37 0.65 -12.17
CA ALA A 478 -8.14 1.04 -10.79
C ALA A 478 -9.15 2.11 -10.34
N ARG A 479 -9.43 3.12 -11.17
CA ARG A 479 -10.39 4.18 -10.85
C ARG A 479 -11.82 3.67 -10.76
N ALA A 480 -12.27 2.89 -11.74
CA ALA A 480 -13.61 2.33 -11.73
C ALA A 480 -13.86 1.47 -10.46
N LEU A 481 -12.86 0.70 -10.04
CA LEU A 481 -12.92 -0.11 -8.83
C LEU A 481 -12.88 0.73 -7.55
N ALA A 482 -12.01 1.75 -7.49
CA ALA A 482 -11.89 2.64 -6.33
C ALA A 482 -13.17 3.46 -6.10
N ASP A 483 -13.80 3.99 -7.16
CA ASP A 483 -15.05 4.74 -7.08
C ASP A 483 -16.19 3.85 -6.58
N ARG A 484 -16.28 2.61 -7.09
CA ARG A 484 -17.25 1.62 -6.58
C ARG A 484 -16.99 1.26 -5.12
N ALA A 485 -15.73 1.07 -4.74
CA ALA A 485 -15.36 0.78 -3.35
C ALA A 485 -15.73 1.94 -2.42
N LEU A 486 -15.54 3.20 -2.84
CA LEU A 486 -15.89 4.36 -2.04
C LEU A 486 -17.41 4.50 -1.85
N LEU A 487 -18.18 4.28 -2.92
CA LEU A 487 -19.64 4.32 -2.89
C LEU A 487 -20.22 3.20 -2.01
N GLY A 488 -19.72 1.96 -2.14
CA GLY A 488 -20.11 0.85 -1.28
C GLY A 488 -19.71 1.08 0.18
N ALA A 489 -18.52 1.62 0.43
CA ALA A 489 -18.05 1.96 1.78
C ALA A 489 -18.97 2.97 2.48
N GLN A 490 -19.44 3.99 1.75
CA GLN A 490 -20.38 4.99 2.27
C GLN A 490 -21.74 4.38 2.64
N GLN A 491 -22.20 3.36 1.90
CA GLN A 491 -23.46 2.68 2.15
C GLN A 491 -23.39 1.72 3.33
N CYS A 492 -22.27 1.00 3.50
CA CYS A 492 -22.10 0.05 4.61
C CYS A 492 -21.86 0.72 5.96
N GLY A 493 -21.39 1.98 5.98
CA GLY A 493 -21.16 2.77 7.19
C GLY A 493 -20.01 2.26 8.09
N ASN A 494 -19.19 1.32 7.61
CA ASN A 494 -18.11 0.71 8.39
C ASN A 494 -16.78 1.47 8.17
N ALA A 495 -16.10 1.81 9.27
CA ALA A 495 -14.84 2.55 9.26
C ALA A 495 -13.68 1.80 8.58
N GLY A 496 -13.61 0.46 8.67
CA GLY A 496 -12.54 -0.32 8.04
C GLY A 496 -12.55 -0.25 6.50
N PRO A 497 -13.65 -0.62 5.83
CA PRO A 497 -13.80 -0.48 4.39
C PRO A 497 -13.63 0.96 3.89
N LEU A 498 -14.08 1.97 4.65
CA LEU A 498 -13.84 3.38 4.33
C LEU A 498 -12.34 3.73 4.30
N ALA A 499 -11.54 3.18 5.22
CA ALA A 499 -10.10 3.39 5.24
C ALA A 499 -9.41 2.83 3.98
N ALA A 500 -9.73 1.59 3.61
CA ALA A 500 -9.16 0.93 2.43
C ALA A 500 -9.57 1.65 1.13
N SER A 501 -10.84 2.02 0.98
CA SER A 501 -11.35 2.74 -0.19
C SER A 501 -10.70 4.12 -0.35
N HIS A 502 -10.56 4.87 0.75
CA HIS A 502 -9.82 6.14 0.71
C HIS A 502 -8.34 5.96 0.39
N THR A 503 -7.71 4.88 0.86
CA THR A 503 -6.31 4.57 0.52
C THR A 503 -6.14 4.31 -0.99
N ALA A 504 -7.04 3.55 -1.61
CA ALA A 504 -7.02 3.32 -3.06
C ALA A 504 -7.22 4.63 -3.85
N ALA A 505 -8.18 5.47 -3.43
CA ALA A 505 -8.40 6.78 -4.03
C ALA A 505 -7.21 7.73 -3.85
N ALA A 506 -6.50 7.67 -2.72
CA ALA A 506 -5.29 8.44 -2.50
C ALA A 506 -4.20 8.06 -3.52
N LEU A 507 -3.95 6.77 -3.73
CA LEU A 507 -2.95 6.28 -4.70
C LEU A 507 -3.24 6.76 -6.13
N LEU A 508 -4.51 6.68 -6.55
CA LEU A 508 -4.95 7.22 -7.84
C LEU A 508 -4.72 8.72 -7.95
N ALA A 509 -5.14 9.48 -6.94
CA ALA A 509 -4.93 10.93 -6.92
C ALA A 509 -3.44 11.29 -6.99
N ALA A 510 -2.54 10.49 -6.43
CA ALA A 510 -1.10 10.67 -6.57
C ALA A 510 -0.62 10.44 -8.02
N ALA A 511 -1.06 9.36 -8.67
CA ALA A 511 -0.71 9.07 -10.06
C ALA A 511 -1.21 10.14 -11.05
N GLU A 512 -2.39 10.71 -10.78
CA GLU A 512 -2.97 11.83 -11.53
C GLU A 512 -2.29 13.18 -11.25
N GLY A 513 -1.45 13.26 -10.20
CA GLY A 513 -0.82 14.50 -9.76
C GLY A 513 -1.73 15.42 -8.94
N ASN A 514 -2.92 14.97 -8.53
CA ASN A 514 -3.84 15.74 -7.68
C ASN A 514 -3.45 15.63 -6.19
N ARG A 515 -2.43 16.41 -5.80
CA ARG A 515 -1.89 16.40 -4.43
C ARG A 515 -2.89 16.77 -3.35
N ARG A 516 -3.81 17.70 -3.63
CA ARG A 516 -4.85 18.10 -2.65
C ARG A 516 -5.81 16.95 -2.36
N ALA A 517 -6.28 16.26 -3.40
CA ALA A 517 -7.13 15.09 -3.22
C ALA A 517 -6.36 13.94 -2.54
N ASN A 518 -5.10 13.71 -2.92
CA ASN A 518 -4.25 12.71 -2.30
C ASN A 518 -4.10 12.93 -0.78
N ALA A 519 -3.73 14.15 -0.36
CA ALA A 519 -3.59 14.48 1.07
C ALA A 519 -4.93 14.36 1.83
N TRP A 520 -6.03 14.81 1.23
CA TRP A 520 -7.36 14.67 1.83
C TRP A 520 -7.75 13.20 2.02
N HIS A 521 -7.54 12.37 1.00
CA HIS A 521 -7.84 10.95 1.07
C HIS A 521 -6.99 10.23 2.11
N TYR A 522 -5.69 10.50 2.22
CA TYR A 522 -4.87 9.88 3.27
C TYR A 522 -5.29 10.32 4.67
N ALA A 523 -5.62 11.60 4.88
CA ALA A 523 -6.12 12.07 6.17
C ALA A 523 -7.44 11.39 6.56
N SER A 524 -8.37 11.27 5.60
CA SER A 524 -9.62 10.54 5.79
C SER A 524 -9.37 9.06 6.08
N ALA A 525 -8.52 8.40 5.29
CA ALA A 525 -8.17 7.00 5.45
C ALA A 525 -7.60 6.72 6.85
N LEU A 526 -6.65 7.54 7.31
CA LEU A 526 -6.00 7.37 8.61
C LEU A 526 -7.02 7.49 9.75
N GLY A 527 -7.87 8.52 9.73
CA GLY A 527 -8.91 8.70 10.74
C GLY A 527 -9.96 7.57 10.75
N HIS A 528 -10.23 6.96 9.60
CA HIS A 528 -11.08 5.77 9.51
C HIS A 528 -10.39 4.51 10.03
N ALA A 529 -9.12 4.29 9.70
CA ALA A 529 -8.33 3.15 10.18
C ALA A 529 -8.17 3.17 11.70
N GLU A 530 -7.87 4.33 12.28
CA GLU A 530 -7.72 4.50 13.74
C GLU A 530 -9.03 4.25 14.48
N ARG A 531 -10.17 4.76 13.96
CA ARG A 531 -11.51 4.45 14.52
C ARG A 531 -11.88 2.98 14.42
N ALA A 532 -11.43 2.30 13.37
CA ALA A 532 -11.65 0.88 13.17
C ALA A 532 -10.71 0.00 14.01
N GLY A 533 -9.67 0.57 14.63
CA GLY A 533 -8.61 -0.20 15.28
C GLY A 533 -7.78 -1.06 14.31
N ASN A 534 -7.79 -0.74 13.02
CA ASN A 534 -7.12 -1.52 11.98
C ASN A 534 -5.64 -1.12 11.86
N VAL A 535 -4.79 -1.77 12.66
CA VAL A 535 -3.36 -1.47 12.73
C VAL A 535 -2.65 -1.66 11.39
N LEU A 536 -3.01 -2.70 10.61
CA LEU A 536 -2.39 -2.97 9.31
C LEU A 536 -2.61 -1.81 8.33
N GLU A 537 -3.85 -1.34 8.20
CA GLU A 537 -4.15 -0.18 7.36
C GLU A 537 -3.50 1.09 7.91
N THR A 538 -3.47 1.30 9.23
CA THR A 538 -2.73 2.42 9.83
C THR A 538 -1.25 2.41 9.42
N VAL A 539 -0.57 1.26 9.48
CA VAL A 539 0.84 1.14 9.07
C VAL A 539 0.98 1.46 7.58
N ARG A 540 0.14 0.87 6.73
CA ARG A 540 0.14 1.09 5.28
C ARG A 540 -0.04 2.57 4.94
N ILE A 541 -1.04 3.22 5.54
CA ILE A 541 -1.37 4.63 5.29
C ILE A 541 -0.21 5.52 5.75
N ARG A 542 0.40 5.26 6.90
CA ARG A 542 1.56 6.04 7.39
C ARG A 542 2.79 5.85 6.52
N ALA A 543 3.08 4.63 6.07
CA ALA A 543 4.15 4.39 5.10
C ALA A 543 3.91 5.17 3.80
N ASN A 544 2.67 5.17 3.29
CA ASN A 544 2.30 5.92 2.09
C ASN A 544 2.33 7.45 2.28
N LEU A 545 1.94 7.96 3.45
CA LEU A 545 2.09 9.36 3.83
C LEU A 545 3.56 9.78 3.88
N SER A 546 4.44 8.90 4.37
CA SER A 546 5.88 9.14 4.31
C SER A 546 6.39 9.30 2.86
N SER A 547 5.96 8.43 1.94
CA SER A 547 6.25 8.57 0.50
C SER A 547 5.69 9.88 -0.08
N HIS A 548 4.47 10.26 0.30
CA HIS A 548 3.86 11.52 -0.12
C HIS A 548 4.71 12.73 0.30
N PHE A 549 5.13 12.79 1.57
CA PHE A 549 5.98 13.88 2.04
C PHE A 549 7.37 13.87 1.41
N LEU A 550 7.93 12.68 1.14
CA LEU A 550 9.18 12.53 0.42
C LEU A 550 9.10 13.18 -0.97
N GLU A 551 8.03 12.94 -1.71
CA GLU A 551 7.80 13.51 -3.04
C GLU A 551 7.56 15.03 -3.02
N GLU A 552 7.06 15.60 -1.92
CA GLU A 552 6.98 17.07 -1.73
C GLU A 552 8.31 17.67 -1.23
N GLY A 553 9.34 16.86 -0.98
CA GLY A 553 10.63 17.27 -0.41
C GLY A 553 10.60 17.53 1.09
N ARG A 554 9.50 17.22 1.77
CA ARG A 554 9.27 17.44 3.21
C ARG A 554 9.86 16.30 4.04
N ALA A 555 11.19 16.20 4.02
CA ALA A 555 11.90 15.05 4.59
C ALA A 555 11.69 14.87 6.10
N ALA A 556 11.55 15.95 6.87
CA ALA A 556 11.33 15.85 8.31
C ALA A 556 9.96 15.22 8.64
N GLU A 557 8.91 15.58 7.91
CA GLU A 557 7.59 14.95 7.99
C GLU A 557 7.63 13.49 7.54
N ALA A 558 8.33 13.22 6.44
CA ALA A 558 8.49 11.86 5.91
C ALA A 558 9.15 10.92 6.93
N VAL A 559 10.21 11.36 7.61
CA VAL A 559 10.87 10.60 8.69
C VAL A 559 9.90 10.33 9.84
N ARG A 560 9.13 11.32 10.29
CA ARG A 560 8.18 11.12 11.40
C ARG A 560 7.11 10.09 11.08
N GLU A 561 6.49 10.15 9.90
CA GLU A 561 5.49 9.15 9.51
C GLU A 561 6.11 7.76 9.30
N ALA A 562 7.33 7.70 8.77
CA ALA A 562 8.05 6.44 8.63
C ALA A 562 8.40 5.82 9.98
N ASP A 563 8.87 6.60 10.96
CA ASP A 563 9.20 6.10 12.29
C ASP A 563 7.97 5.51 12.99
N LEU A 564 6.83 6.20 12.91
CA LEU A 564 5.56 5.67 13.43
C LEU A 564 5.13 4.37 12.71
N ALA A 565 5.31 4.31 11.39
CA ALA A 565 5.02 3.10 10.62
C ALA A 565 5.98 1.95 11.01
N VAL A 566 7.27 2.21 11.20
CA VAL A 566 8.27 1.22 11.64
C VAL A 566 7.90 0.65 13.00
N GLU A 567 7.59 1.50 13.99
CA GLU A 567 7.23 1.08 15.35
C GLU A 567 5.98 0.19 15.35
N LEU A 568 4.93 0.63 14.66
CA LEU A 568 3.68 -0.14 14.55
C LEU A 568 3.88 -1.44 13.77
N ALA A 569 4.68 -1.43 12.71
CA ALA A 569 4.96 -2.61 11.91
C ALA A 569 5.75 -3.65 12.70
N GLN A 570 6.75 -3.23 13.47
CA GLN A 570 7.54 -4.12 14.33
C GLN A 570 6.67 -4.75 15.42
N THR A 571 5.87 -3.93 16.12
CA THR A 571 4.97 -4.40 17.18
C THR A 571 3.92 -5.37 16.62
N GLY A 572 3.40 -5.08 15.42
CA GLY A 572 2.42 -5.91 14.72
C GLY A 572 3.00 -7.08 13.91
N SER A 573 4.33 -7.23 13.86
CA SER A 573 5.02 -8.22 13.00
C SER A 573 4.68 -8.11 11.50
N TYR A 574 4.46 -6.89 11.00
CA TYR A 574 4.12 -6.60 9.59
C TYR A 574 5.38 -6.33 8.75
N ASP A 575 6.19 -7.37 8.50
CA ASP A 575 7.52 -7.26 7.87
C ASP A 575 7.53 -6.55 6.51
N PHE A 576 6.48 -6.72 5.69
CA PHE A 576 6.38 -6.03 4.40
C PHE A 576 6.33 -4.51 4.58
N PHE A 577 5.42 -4.03 5.43
CA PHE A 577 5.25 -2.60 5.66
C PHE A 577 6.39 -2.02 6.51
N HIS A 578 7.03 -2.83 7.35
CA HIS A 578 8.27 -2.46 8.00
C HIS A 578 9.36 -2.15 6.96
N ALA A 579 9.56 -3.03 5.98
CA ALA A 579 10.52 -2.79 4.90
C ALA A 579 10.17 -1.56 4.06
N LEU A 580 8.88 -1.35 3.73
CA LEU A 580 8.44 -0.16 2.99
C LEU A 580 8.69 1.13 3.77
N ALA A 581 8.39 1.15 5.07
CA ALA A 581 8.64 2.30 5.92
C ALA A 581 10.13 2.63 6.02
N LEU A 582 11.00 1.61 6.10
CA LEU A 582 12.46 1.79 6.06
C LEU A 582 12.94 2.36 4.72
N VAL A 583 12.39 1.92 3.59
CA VAL A 583 12.70 2.51 2.27
C VAL A 583 12.36 4.00 2.26
N ASN A 584 11.17 4.37 2.73
CA ASN A 584 10.73 5.77 2.71
C ASN A 584 11.54 6.64 3.67
N ARG A 585 11.88 6.12 4.86
CA ARG A 585 12.80 6.79 5.79
C ARG A 585 14.18 6.97 5.17
N GLY A 586 14.72 5.93 4.54
CA GLY A 586 15.99 5.98 3.81
C GLY A 586 16.01 7.08 2.74
N GLY A 587 14.94 7.19 1.94
CA GLY A 587 14.78 8.26 0.96
C GLY A 587 14.79 9.65 1.59
N ALA A 588 14.10 9.84 2.71
CA ALA A 588 14.09 11.12 3.42
C ALA A 588 15.46 11.44 4.05
N LEU A 589 16.19 10.43 4.53
CA LEU A 589 17.54 10.58 5.06
C LEU A 589 18.55 10.98 3.98
N ILE A 590 18.38 10.57 2.72
CA ILE A 590 19.16 11.06 1.58
C ILE A 590 19.00 12.58 1.43
N ILE A 591 17.77 13.10 1.45
CA ILE A 591 17.49 14.54 1.33
C ILE A 591 18.18 15.32 2.46
N LEU A 592 18.17 14.77 3.68
CA LEU A 592 18.82 15.34 4.86
C LEU A 592 20.35 15.16 4.88
N GLY A 593 20.95 14.51 3.89
CA GLY A 593 22.40 14.26 3.80
C GLY A 593 22.93 13.19 4.77
N ARG A 594 22.06 12.33 5.31
CA ARG A 594 22.38 11.26 6.28
C ARG A 594 22.56 9.92 5.58
N PHE A 595 23.56 9.84 4.70
CA PHE A 595 23.75 8.71 3.77
C PHE A 595 24.04 7.36 4.44
N GLU A 596 24.79 7.34 5.54
CA GLU A 596 25.12 6.08 6.23
C GLU A 596 23.87 5.41 6.83
N GLU A 597 23.01 6.22 7.46
CA GLU A 597 21.75 5.76 8.04
C GLU A 597 20.77 5.34 6.94
N ALA A 598 20.68 6.13 5.85
CA ALA A 598 19.89 5.76 4.68
C ALA A 598 20.31 4.39 4.12
N ALA A 599 21.62 4.16 3.95
CA ALA A 599 22.14 2.88 3.48
C ALA A 599 21.85 1.72 4.43
N ALA A 600 21.84 1.95 5.74
CA ALA A 600 21.48 0.95 6.74
C ALA A 600 19.99 0.57 6.65
N ASP A 601 19.11 1.57 6.50
CA ASP A 601 17.67 1.36 6.31
C ASP A 601 17.38 0.57 5.03
N PHE A 602 17.98 0.94 3.90
CA PHE A 602 17.79 0.19 2.66
C PHE A 602 18.32 -1.24 2.72
N ARG A 603 19.47 -1.50 3.36
CA ARG A 603 19.96 -2.87 3.55
C ARG A 603 19.02 -3.70 4.42
N SER A 604 18.47 -3.10 5.47
CA SER A 604 17.51 -3.75 6.36
C SER A 604 16.20 -4.06 5.63
N ALA A 605 15.70 -3.12 4.82
CA ALA A 605 14.53 -3.33 3.97
C ALA A 605 14.78 -4.42 2.91
N LEU A 606 15.96 -4.43 2.27
CA LEU A 606 16.35 -5.44 1.30
C LEU A 606 16.34 -6.84 1.91
N ASP A 607 16.93 -7.01 3.08
CA ASP A 607 16.96 -8.28 3.83
C ASP A 607 15.56 -8.76 4.23
N LEU A 608 14.67 -7.84 4.67
CA LEU A 608 13.26 -8.15 4.92
C LEU A 608 12.54 -8.63 3.66
N TYR A 609 12.65 -7.89 2.54
CA TYR A 609 11.99 -8.29 1.29
C TYR A 609 12.54 -9.60 0.73
N GLN A 610 13.84 -9.87 0.85
CA GLN A 610 14.45 -11.14 0.47
C GLN A 610 13.90 -12.30 1.29
N ARG A 611 13.78 -12.16 2.62
CA ARG A 611 13.14 -13.16 3.49
C ARG A 611 11.70 -13.44 3.10
N LEU A 612 10.96 -12.41 2.68
CA LEU A 612 9.57 -12.53 2.23
C LEU A 612 9.46 -13.16 0.82
N GLY A 613 10.56 -13.23 0.06
CA GLY A 613 10.55 -13.58 -1.35
C GLY A 613 9.77 -12.57 -2.19
N SER A 614 9.85 -11.28 -1.82
CA SER A 614 9.11 -10.19 -2.46
C SER A 614 9.94 -9.52 -3.55
N ALA A 615 9.34 -9.21 -4.69
CA ALA A 615 10.01 -8.47 -5.76
C ALA A 615 10.24 -6.98 -5.43
N MET A 616 9.66 -6.49 -4.34
CA MET A 616 9.86 -5.12 -3.84
C MET A 616 11.29 -4.81 -3.40
N VAL A 617 12.21 -5.80 -3.45
CA VAL A 617 13.66 -5.59 -3.34
C VAL A 617 14.16 -4.47 -4.27
N ALA A 618 13.51 -4.26 -5.42
CA ALA A 618 13.84 -3.21 -6.37
C ALA A 618 13.88 -1.81 -5.72
N TYR A 619 12.94 -1.49 -4.83
CA TYR A 619 12.90 -0.18 -4.15
C TYR A 619 14.10 0.05 -3.25
N ALA A 620 14.48 -0.96 -2.46
CA ALA A 620 15.65 -0.88 -1.59
C ALA A 620 16.96 -0.79 -2.41
N LEU A 621 17.03 -1.51 -3.54
CA LEU A 621 18.18 -1.45 -4.45
C LEU A 621 18.31 -0.10 -5.16
N VAL A 622 17.20 0.49 -5.61
CA VAL A 622 17.17 1.87 -6.14
C VAL A 622 17.70 2.84 -5.08
N GLY A 623 17.20 2.76 -3.84
CA GLY A 623 17.64 3.63 -2.75
C GLY A 623 19.14 3.48 -2.43
N LEU A 624 19.67 2.26 -2.41
CA LEU A 624 21.11 2.02 -2.30
C LEU A 624 21.89 2.62 -3.48
N GLY A 625 21.35 2.47 -4.70
CA GLY A 625 21.86 3.09 -5.90
C GLY A 625 21.95 4.61 -5.78
N ASP A 626 20.90 5.24 -5.25
CA ASP A 626 20.85 6.69 -5.01
C ASP A 626 21.89 7.15 -3.99
N VAL A 627 22.05 6.42 -2.88
CA VAL A 627 23.12 6.70 -1.91
C VAL A 627 24.50 6.64 -2.59
N TYR A 628 24.80 5.56 -3.31
CA TYR A 628 26.10 5.42 -3.97
C TYR A 628 26.30 6.46 -5.07
N ARG A 629 25.23 6.85 -5.77
CA ARG A 629 25.25 7.89 -6.80
C ARG A 629 25.60 9.25 -6.19
N GLU A 630 24.97 9.64 -5.08
CA GLU A 630 25.29 10.89 -4.37
C GLU A 630 26.71 10.88 -3.81
N LEU A 631 27.20 9.73 -3.31
CA LEU A 631 28.58 9.60 -2.82
C LEU A 631 29.65 9.56 -3.95
N GLY A 632 29.24 9.51 -5.22
CA GLY A 632 30.16 9.43 -6.36
C GLY A 632 30.71 8.03 -6.65
N GLU A 633 30.16 6.99 -6.03
CA GLU A 633 30.55 5.58 -6.19
C GLU A 633 29.85 4.94 -7.41
N ALA A 634 30.11 5.49 -8.60
CA ALA A 634 29.37 5.16 -9.84
C ALA A 634 29.27 3.65 -10.14
N SER A 635 30.33 2.88 -9.89
CA SER A 635 30.33 1.42 -10.14
C SER A 635 29.37 0.66 -9.21
N ARG A 636 29.29 1.05 -7.92
CA ARG A 636 28.36 0.44 -6.96
C ARG A 636 26.93 0.88 -7.22
N ALA A 637 26.73 2.16 -7.56
CA ALA A 637 25.43 2.67 -7.97
C ALA A 637 24.89 1.92 -9.19
N ARG A 638 25.72 1.76 -10.23
CA ARG A 638 25.39 0.99 -11.44
C ARG A 638 24.98 -0.44 -11.12
N ALA A 639 25.76 -1.16 -10.31
CA ALA A 639 25.45 -2.53 -9.94
C ALA A 639 24.08 -2.64 -9.23
N ALA A 640 23.81 -1.72 -8.29
CA ALA A 640 22.54 -1.67 -7.57
C ALA A 640 21.35 -1.39 -8.51
N TYR A 641 21.46 -0.42 -9.42
CA TYR A 641 20.39 -0.14 -10.38
C TYR A 641 20.19 -1.26 -11.42
N GLU A 642 21.25 -1.95 -11.86
CA GLU A 642 21.13 -3.12 -12.75
C GLU A 642 20.44 -4.31 -12.08
N GLU A 643 20.64 -4.49 -10.77
CA GLU A 643 19.91 -5.48 -9.98
C GLU A 643 18.45 -5.06 -9.76
N ALA A 644 18.20 -3.78 -9.44
CA ALA A 644 16.86 -3.23 -9.30
C ALA A 644 16.05 -3.35 -10.59
N LEU A 645 16.66 -3.05 -11.74
CA LEU A 645 16.03 -3.14 -13.05
C LEU A 645 15.59 -4.57 -13.36
N ARG A 646 16.44 -5.57 -13.11
CA ARG A 646 16.08 -6.98 -13.29
C ARG A 646 14.91 -7.39 -12.39
N ALA A 647 14.95 -7.01 -11.12
CA ALA A 647 13.87 -7.32 -10.18
C ALA A 647 12.53 -6.68 -10.59
N ALA A 648 12.56 -5.42 -11.04
CA ALA A 648 11.37 -4.70 -11.50
C ALA A 648 10.78 -5.28 -12.81
N GLU A 649 11.63 -5.68 -13.75
CA GLU A 649 11.22 -6.34 -15.00
C GLU A 649 10.58 -7.72 -14.72
N GLU A 650 11.12 -8.49 -13.77
CA GLU A 650 10.56 -9.79 -13.36
C GLU A 650 9.18 -9.68 -12.70
N SER A 651 8.89 -8.58 -12.00
CA SER A 651 7.61 -8.36 -11.31
C SER A 651 6.60 -7.52 -12.07
N ALA A 652 6.96 -7.00 -13.24
CA ALA A 652 6.17 -6.04 -14.01
C ALA A 652 5.71 -4.81 -13.18
N ASP A 653 6.53 -4.38 -12.21
CA ASP A 653 6.24 -3.18 -11.42
C ASP A 653 6.78 -1.93 -12.14
N LEU A 654 5.86 -1.18 -12.74
CA LEU A 654 6.20 0.02 -13.52
C LEU A 654 6.81 1.14 -12.67
N GLN A 655 6.47 1.24 -11.38
CA GLN A 655 6.98 2.32 -10.53
C GLN A 655 8.46 2.12 -10.25
N SER A 656 8.87 0.94 -9.78
CA SER A 656 10.29 0.66 -9.52
C SER A 656 11.11 0.58 -10.81
N LEU A 657 10.54 0.10 -11.92
CA LEU A 657 11.17 0.09 -13.24
C LEU A 657 11.58 1.51 -13.68
N GLY A 658 10.67 2.48 -13.55
CA GLY A 658 10.94 3.87 -13.91
C GLY A 658 12.12 4.46 -13.14
N TRP A 659 12.16 4.28 -11.82
CA TRP A 659 13.24 4.77 -10.98
C TRP A 659 14.59 4.10 -11.26
N ALA A 660 14.60 2.78 -11.49
CA ALA A 660 15.81 2.04 -11.83
C ALA A 660 16.42 2.52 -13.17
N LEU A 661 15.59 2.75 -14.20
CA LEU A 661 16.03 3.28 -15.48
C LEU A 661 16.63 4.69 -15.36
N VAL A 662 15.99 5.57 -14.57
CA VAL A 662 16.49 6.93 -14.31
C VAL A 662 17.87 6.89 -13.65
N GLY A 663 18.01 6.14 -12.56
CA GLY A 663 19.26 6.00 -11.84
C GLY A 663 20.38 5.45 -12.73
N LEU A 664 20.10 4.37 -13.46
CA LEU A 664 21.06 3.74 -14.36
C LEU A 664 21.49 4.66 -15.51
N ALA A 665 20.56 5.40 -16.10
CA ALA A 665 20.86 6.37 -17.15
C ALA A 665 21.83 7.45 -16.65
N ARG A 666 21.62 7.99 -15.44
CA ARG A 666 22.48 9.05 -14.88
C ARG A 666 23.92 8.57 -14.61
N VAL A 667 24.10 7.35 -14.11
CA VAL A 667 25.44 6.82 -13.77
C VAL A 667 26.21 6.30 -14.98
N ARG A 668 25.53 5.89 -16.06
CA ARG A 668 26.16 5.42 -17.31
C ARG A 668 26.73 6.55 -18.17
N ALA A 669 26.39 7.80 -17.88
CA ALA A 669 26.77 8.96 -18.69
C ALA A 669 28.28 9.10 -18.94
N ALA A 670 29.11 8.76 -17.95
CA ALA A 670 30.57 8.85 -18.07
C ALA A 670 31.21 7.64 -18.79
N ASP A 671 30.50 6.51 -18.86
CA ASP A 671 30.98 5.25 -19.46
C ASP A 671 30.53 5.14 -20.93
N ASP A 672 29.23 5.32 -21.18
CA ASP A 672 28.59 5.15 -22.47
C ASP A 672 27.37 6.09 -22.55
N LEU A 673 27.59 7.27 -23.13
CA LEU A 673 26.57 8.31 -23.24
C LEU A 673 25.42 7.91 -24.16
N ALA A 674 25.66 7.07 -25.18
CA ALA A 674 24.62 6.61 -26.10
C ALA A 674 23.66 5.66 -25.38
N ALA A 675 24.19 4.63 -24.71
CA ALA A 675 23.38 3.71 -23.91
C ALA A 675 22.63 4.43 -22.77
N ALA A 676 23.27 5.43 -22.14
CA ALA A 676 22.62 6.26 -21.12
C ALA A 676 21.39 7.01 -21.66
N ARG A 677 21.48 7.58 -22.88
CA ARG A 677 20.36 8.27 -23.53
C ARG A 677 19.21 7.34 -23.87
N ASP A 678 19.50 6.12 -24.33
CA ASP A 678 18.46 5.12 -24.61
C ASP A 678 17.70 4.73 -23.33
N LEU A 679 18.40 4.56 -22.22
CA LEU A 679 17.78 4.28 -20.91
C LEU A 679 16.90 5.43 -20.43
N ALA A 680 17.36 6.68 -20.56
CA ALA A 680 16.56 7.84 -20.18
C ALA A 680 15.33 8.00 -21.08
N GLN A 681 15.46 7.72 -22.39
CA GLN A 681 14.33 7.74 -23.31
C GLN A 681 13.29 6.67 -22.94
N ARG A 682 13.73 5.43 -22.66
CA ARG A 682 12.86 4.37 -22.13
C ARG A 682 12.11 4.80 -20.88
N ALA A 683 12.78 5.47 -19.93
CA ALA A 683 12.14 5.96 -18.71
C ALA A 683 11.04 7.00 -18.97
N VAL A 684 11.24 7.89 -19.94
CA VAL A 684 10.22 8.88 -20.37
C VAL A 684 9.06 8.19 -21.10
N ASP A 685 9.35 7.18 -21.92
CA ASP A 685 8.36 6.46 -22.73
C ASP A 685 7.43 5.57 -21.90
N LEU A 686 7.80 5.21 -20.66
CA LEU A 686 6.88 4.58 -19.70
C LEU A 686 5.65 5.46 -19.40
N GLY A 687 5.72 6.76 -19.69
CA GLY A 687 4.56 7.64 -19.68
C GLY A 687 4.19 8.12 -18.28
N HIS A 688 3.07 7.66 -17.73
CA HIS A 688 2.55 8.10 -16.43
C HIS A 688 3.30 7.42 -15.27
N GLY A 689 3.47 8.12 -14.15
CA GLY A 689 4.20 7.60 -12.99
C GLY A 689 4.90 8.69 -12.18
N LEU A 690 5.35 8.32 -10.98
CA LEU A 690 6.02 9.23 -10.05
C LEU A 690 7.42 9.62 -10.53
N HIS A 691 8.10 8.74 -11.29
CA HIS A 691 9.45 8.94 -11.83
C HIS A 691 9.54 9.99 -12.95
N ARG A 692 8.42 10.39 -13.56
CA ARG A 692 8.39 11.15 -14.83
C ARG A 692 9.20 12.46 -14.81
N VAL A 693 9.13 13.25 -13.74
CA VAL A 693 9.92 14.49 -13.60
C VAL A 693 11.42 14.16 -13.69
N GLN A 694 11.85 13.15 -12.94
CA GLN A 694 13.24 12.72 -12.87
C GLN A 694 13.73 12.06 -14.16
N ALA A 695 12.85 11.38 -14.90
CA ALA A 695 13.14 10.88 -16.24
C ALA A 695 13.41 12.00 -17.25
N MET A 696 12.59 13.06 -17.23
CA MET A 696 12.81 14.24 -18.08
C MET A 696 14.12 14.95 -17.71
N LEU A 697 14.40 15.14 -16.42
CA LEU A 697 15.66 15.72 -15.95
C LEU A 697 16.88 14.89 -16.37
N ALA A 698 16.83 13.55 -16.21
CA ALA A 698 17.91 12.68 -16.64
C ALA A 698 18.16 12.78 -18.15
N ARG A 699 17.10 12.76 -18.97
CA ARG A 699 17.22 12.95 -20.43
C ARG A 699 17.78 14.33 -20.77
N GLY A 700 17.33 15.38 -20.10
CA GLY A 700 17.81 16.74 -20.28
C GLY A 700 19.30 16.90 -19.94
N TRP A 701 19.76 16.33 -18.82
CA TRP A 701 21.18 16.31 -18.46
C TRP A 701 22.04 15.59 -19.50
N LEU A 702 21.58 14.42 -19.97
CA LEU A 702 22.28 13.64 -20.99
C LEU A 702 22.26 14.33 -22.37
N ALA A 703 21.19 15.05 -22.69
CA ALA A 703 21.10 15.88 -23.89
C ALA A 703 22.14 17.00 -23.84
N LEU A 704 22.26 17.68 -22.71
CA LEU A 704 23.23 18.75 -22.50
C LEU A 704 24.67 18.25 -22.59
N LEU A 705 24.98 17.09 -21.98
CA LEU A 705 26.29 16.43 -22.10
C LEU A 705 26.64 16.03 -23.54
N ALA A 706 25.66 15.75 -24.37
CA ALA A 706 25.84 15.46 -25.79
C ALA A 706 25.86 16.72 -26.68
N GLY A 707 25.74 17.92 -26.10
CA GLY A 707 25.71 19.19 -26.81
C GLY A 707 24.35 19.60 -27.37
N ASP A 708 23.28 18.85 -27.10
CA ASP A 708 21.92 19.15 -27.54
C ASP A 708 21.21 20.07 -26.54
N ARG A 709 21.55 21.37 -26.59
CA ARG A 709 20.97 22.40 -25.70
C ARG A 709 19.48 22.59 -25.89
N ALA A 710 18.95 22.42 -27.11
CA ALA A 710 17.54 22.63 -27.41
C ALA A 710 16.69 21.56 -26.71
N ARG A 711 17.04 20.28 -26.84
CA ARG A 711 16.38 19.19 -26.13
C ARG A 711 16.48 19.36 -24.62
N ALA A 712 17.66 19.74 -24.11
CA ALA A 712 17.85 19.97 -22.68
C ALA A 712 16.92 21.07 -22.14
N ALA A 713 16.74 22.17 -22.87
CA ALA A 713 15.82 23.25 -22.50
C ALA A 713 14.35 22.82 -22.55
N GLU A 714 13.94 22.05 -23.57
CA GLU A 714 12.59 21.48 -23.65
C GLU A 714 12.28 20.57 -22.46
N ASP A 715 13.22 19.67 -22.11
CA ASP A 715 13.08 18.76 -20.98
C ASP A 715 13.06 19.51 -19.64
N ALA A 716 13.88 20.54 -19.48
CA ALA A 716 13.89 21.38 -18.28
C ALA A 716 12.54 22.08 -18.08
N ALA A 717 11.99 22.70 -19.13
CA ALA A 717 10.72 23.40 -19.08
C ALA A 717 9.56 22.44 -18.76
N GLY A 718 9.50 21.30 -19.45
CA GLY A 718 8.46 20.31 -19.21
C GLY A 718 8.56 19.66 -17.81
N ALA A 719 9.78 19.42 -17.31
CA ALA A 719 10.00 18.94 -15.96
C ALA A 719 9.54 19.97 -14.91
N ALA A 720 9.87 21.25 -15.11
CA ALA A 720 9.46 22.34 -14.23
C ALA A 720 7.93 22.47 -14.13
N ASP A 721 7.22 22.43 -15.26
CA ASP A 721 5.76 22.54 -15.28
C ASP A 721 5.09 21.35 -14.59
N LEU A 722 5.57 20.13 -14.85
CA LEU A 722 5.07 18.94 -14.18
C LEU A 722 5.37 18.95 -12.67
N ALA A 723 6.58 19.38 -12.29
CA ALA A 723 7.01 19.50 -10.90
C ALA A 723 6.13 20.50 -10.12
N ARG A 724 5.82 21.67 -10.71
CA ARG A 724 4.88 22.65 -10.11
C ARG A 724 3.50 22.06 -9.90
N GLY A 725 2.95 21.36 -10.91
CA GLY A 725 1.65 20.69 -10.79
C GLY A 725 1.61 19.65 -9.68
N ARG A 726 2.73 18.93 -9.48
CA ARG A 726 2.89 17.88 -8.49
C ARG A 726 3.42 18.34 -7.12
N ARG A 727 3.74 19.63 -6.96
CA ARG A 727 4.44 20.16 -5.77
C ARG A 727 5.77 19.45 -5.47
N ASP A 728 6.42 18.92 -6.50
CA ASP A 728 7.76 18.34 -6.40
C ASP A 728 8.79 19.47 -6.43
N LEU A 729 9.05 20.06 -5.26
CA LEU A 729 9.95 21.21 -5.15
C LEU A 729 11.41 20.84 -5.41
N ILE A 730 11.81 19.58 -5.16
CA ILE A 730 13.15 19.08 -5.47
C ILE A 730 13.34 19.01 -6.99
N GLY A 731 12.39 18.40 -7.70
CA GLY A 731 12.38 18.35 -9.16
C GLY A 731 12.32 19.75 -9.80
N LEU A 732 11.57 20.68 -9.19
CA LEU A 732 11.55 22.07 -9.62
C LEU A 732 12.94 22.73 -9.47
N ALA A 733 13.59 22.59 -8.32
CA ALA A 733 14.94 23.14 -8.12
C ALA A 733 15.97 22.55 -9.10
N GLU A 734 15.93 21.24 -9.35
CA GLU A 734 16.82 20.61 -10.34
C GLU A 734 16.50 21.04 -11.78
N SER A 735 15.23 21.29 -12.12
CA SER A 735 14.85 21.85 -13.43
C SER A 735 15.37 23.27 -13.64
N LEU A 736 15.46 24.07 -12.57
CA LEU A 736 16.07 25.40 -12.60
C LEU A 736 17.59 25.30 -12.78
N GLU A 737 18.27 24.35 -12.13
CA GLU A 737 19.70 24.09 -12.38
C GLU A 737 19.95 23.70 -13.85
N LEU A 738 19.11 22.83 -14.43
CA LEU A 738 19.23 22.43 -15.83
C LEU A 738 18.98 23.62 -16.76
N THR A 739 17.95 24.42 -16.48
CA THR A 739 17.65 25.64 -17.25
C THR A 739 18.82 26.62 -17.19
N ALA A 740 19.41 26.83 -16.01
CA ALA A 740 20.56 27.71 -15.83
C ALA A 740 21.74 27.33 -16.74
N LEU A 741 21.97 26.04 -17.00
CA LEU A 741 23.06 25.58 -17.86
C LEU A 741 22.71 25.54 -19.36
N THR A 742 21.46 25.89 -19.73
CA THR A 742 21.03 26.05 -21.13
C THR A 742 20.98 27.51 -21.58
N VAL A 743 20.86 28.46 -20.65
CA VAL A 743 20.81 29.90 -20.97
C VAL A 743 22.21 30.51 -21.15
N ALA A 744 22.29 31.58 -21.95
CA ALA A 744 23.56 32.14 -22.41
C ALA A 744 24.18 33.22 -21.49
N THR A 745 23.37 33.93 -20.69
CA THR A 745 23.85 35.11 -19.95
C THR A 745 24.19 34.77 -18.49
N PRO A 746 25.41 35.08 -18.00
CA PRO A 746 25.81 34.77 -16.62
C PRO A 746 24.83 35.27 -15.55
N ALA A 747 24.26 36.46 -15.75
CA ALA A 747 23.25 37.02 -14.83
C ALA A 747 21.99 36.14 -14.73
N ALA A 748 21.50 35.59 -15.85
CA ALA A 748 20.34 34.70 -15.84
C ALA A 748 20.69 33.34 -15.22
N GLN A 749 21.90 32.82 -15.48
CA GLN A 749 22.39 31.59 -14.86
C GLN A 749 22.38 31.71 -13.32
N LEU A 750 22.98 32.78 -12.80
CA LEU A 750 23.08 33.02 -11.35
C LEU A 750 21.71 33.27 -10.70
N ALA A 751 20.79 33.97 -11.38
CA ALA A 751 19.44 34.17 -10.87
C ALA A 751 18.67 32.86 -10.69
N LEU A 752 18.70 31.98 -11.70
CA LEU A 752 18.05 30.66 -11.65
C LEU A 752 18.68 29.75 -10.60
N LEU A 753 20.01 29.76 -10.47
CA LEU A 753 20.70 29.00 -9.42
C LEU A 753 20.42 29.56 -8.03
N GLY A 754 20.24 30.87 -7.90
CA GLY A 754 19.81 31.50 -6.65
C GLY A 754 18.41 31.05 -6.23
N GLU A 755 17.47 30.98 -7.17
CA GLU A 755 16.13 30.44 -6.93
C GLU A 755 16.17 28.95 -6.55
N ALA A 756 16.93 28.13 -7.28
CA ALA A 756 17.11 26.71 -6.96
C ALA A 756 17.70 26.51 -5.55
N SER A 757 18.73 27.30 -5.20
CA SER A 757 19.34 27.27 -3.87
C SER A 757 18.36 27.69 -2.77
N ALA A 758 17.50 28.68 -3.02
CA ALA A 758 16.50 29.12 -2.06
C ALA A 758 15.47 28.00 -1.78
N ILE A 759 15.03 27.28 -2.82
CA ILE A 759 14.13 26.13 -2.67
C ILE A 759 14.81 25.02 -1.85
N PHE A 760 16.07 24.66 -2.13
CA PHE A 760 16.76 23.64 -1.34
C PHE A 760 16.96 24.05 0.13
N GLN A 761 17.19 25.34 0.41
CA GLN A 761 17.27 25.84 1.78
C GLN A 761 15.93 25.75 2.51
N GLU A 762 14.82 26.10 1.85
CA GLU A 762 13.47 25.98 2.41
C GLU A 762 13.12 24.51 2.76
N LEU A 763 13.52 23.58 1.89
CA LEU A 763 13.33 22.14 2.09
C LEU A 763 14.29 21.51 3.11
N LEU A 764 15.24 22.28 3.66
CA LEU A 764 16.32 21.77 4.51
C LEU A 764 17.10 20.63 3.83
N HIS A 765 17.39 20.79 2.54
CA HIS A 765 18.17 19.85 1.73
C HIS A 765 19.63 20.34 1.62
N PRO A 766 20.52 19.96 2.57
CA PRO A 766 21.88 20.51 2.64
C PRO A 766 22.74 20.16 1.43
N VAL A 767 22.60 18.94 0.90
CA VAL A 767 23.38 18.48 -0.26
C VAL A 767 23.00 19.25 -1.53
N GLY A 768 21.69 19.48 -1.76
CA GLY A 768 21.21 20.32 -2.87
C GLY A 768 21.77 21.73 -2.76
N THR A 769 21.64 22.37 -1.59
CA THR A 769 22.20 23.70 -1.32
C THR A 769 23.71 23.78 -1.60
N ALA A 770 24.49 22.83 -1.07
CA ALA A 770 25.94 22.78 -1.27
C ALA A 770 26.32 22.54 -2.74
N ARG A 771 25.57 21.68 -3.45
CA ARG A 771 25.77 21.42 -4.88
C ARG A 771 25.49 22.66 -5.71
N THR A 772 24.37 23.34 -5.49
CA THR A 772 24.02 24.56 -6.23
C THR A 772 25.03 25.69 -5.96
N ALA A 773 25.49 25.84 -4.71
CA ALA A 773 26.56 26.77 -4.36
C ALA A 773 27.87 26.47 -5.09
N LEU A 774 28.24 25.19 -5.21
CA LEU A 774 29.40 24.79 -6.01
C LEU A 774 29.19 25.10 -7.49
N VAL A 775 28.02 24.82 -8.06
CA VAL A 775 27.72 25.17 -9.46
C VAL A 775 27.87 26.68 -9.71
N GLN A 776 27.38 27.52 -8.79
CA GLN A 776 27.56 28.98 -8.86
C GLN A 776 29.05 29.37 -8.80
N ALA A 777 29.79 28.85 -7.82
CA ALA A 777 31.22 29.09 -7.65
C ALA A 777 32.03 28.68 -8.89
N LEU A 778 31.68 27.55 -9.51
CA LEU A 778 32.32 27.06 -10.73
C LEU A 778 32.06 27.96 -11.95
N LEU A 779 30.88 28.59 -12.03
CA LEU A 779 30.54 29.52 -13.11
C LEU A 779 31.21 30.89 -12.95
N THR A 780 31.34 31.38 -11.71
CA THR A 780 31.96 32.69 -11.42
C THR A 780 33.47 32.62 -11.24
N GLY A 781 34.02 31.44 -10.92
CA GLY A 781 35.42 31.26 -10.54
C GLY A 781 35.74 31.72 -9.11
N THR A 782 34.73 32.02 -8.29
CA THR A 782 34.89 32.56 -6.93
C THR A 782 34.60 31.48 -5.88
N ASP A 783 35.40 31.40 -4.81
CA ASP A 783 35.18 30.53 -3.65
C ASP A 783 34.99 29.02 -3.95
N VAL A 784 35.49 28.54 -5.10
CA VAL A 784 35.34 27.14 -5.56
C VAL A 784 35.81 26.14 -4.51
N GLU A 785 36.99 26.34 -3.92
CA GLU A 785 37.55 25.42 -2.92
C GLU A 785 36.66 25.32 -1.67
N SER A 786 36.14 26.47 -1.20
CA SER A 786 35.23 26.52 -0.05
C SER A 786 33.90 25.79 -0.36
N ALA A 787 33.35 26.01 -1.55
CA ALA A 787 32.13 25.34 -1.99
C ALA A 787 32.33 23.82 -2.18
N GLU A 788 33.46 23.40 -2.75
CA GLU A 788 33.84 21.98 -2.87
C GLU A 788 33.99 21.32 -1.48
N GLN A 789 34.69 21.98 -0.56
CA GLN A 789 34.80 21.51 0.83
C GLN A 789 33.42 21.41 1.50
N GLY A 790 32.51 22.35 1.24
CA GLY A 790 31.14 22.33 1.72
C GLY A 790 30.38 21.07 1.30
N LEU A 791 30.52 20.67 0.02
CA LEU A 791 29.91 19.46 -0.51
C LEU A 791 30.59 18.19 0.04
N HIS A 792 31.91 18.20 0.17
CA HIS A 792 32.69 17.08 0.71
C HIS A 792 32.41 16.76 2.19
N ARG A 793 31.91 17.72 2.98
CA ARG A 793 31.47 17.47 4.37
C ARG A 793 30.38 16.41 4.46
N TYR A 794 29.59 16.23 3.40
CA TYR A 794 28.56 15.19 3.31
C TYR A 794 29.05 13.91 2.62
N GLY A 795 30.35 13.79 2.34
CA GLY A 795 30.93 12.63 1.64
C GLY A 795 30.69 12.62 0.12
N VAL A 796 30.01 13.64 -0.42
CA VAL A 796 29.68 13.74 -1.85
C VAL A 796 30.92 14.10 -2.67
N ARG A 797 31.15 13.35 -3.76
CA ARG A 797 32.27 13.51 -4.70
C ARG A 797 31.76 13.41 -6.14
N ALA A 798 31.25 14.49 -6.70
CA ALA A 798 30.47 14.42 -7.94
C ALA A 798 31.24 14.90 -9.17
N THR A 799 31.84 13.98 -9.95
CA THR A 799 32.38 14.29 -11.28
C THR A 799 31.99 13.31 -12.40
N ARG A 800 31.30 12.19 -12.10
CA ARG A 800 31.02 11.12 -13.09
C ARG A 800 29.54 10.72 -13.27
N VAL A 801 28.60 11.51 -12.76
CA VAL A 801 27.14 11.25 -12.85
C VAL A 801 26.44 12.42 -13.55
N ALA A 802 25.55 12.15 -14.51
CA ALA A 802 24.82 13.19 -15.24
C ALA A 802 24.06 14.14 -14.29
N SER A 803 24.52 15.40 -14.27
CA SER A 803 24.12 16.46 -13.35
C SER A 803 24.73 17.79 -13.81
N SER A 804 24.37 18.88 -13.13
CA SER A 804 24.98 20.20 -13.28
C SER A 804 26.50 20.18 -13.14
N LEU A 805 27.02 19.47 -12.12
CA LEU A 805 28.47 19.33 -11.91
C LEU A 805 29.18 18.55 -13.01
N ALA A 806 28.58 17.50 -13.57
CA ALA A 806 29.18 16.76 -14.68
C ALA A 806 29.24 17.58 -15.97
N VAL A 807 28.22 18.40 -16.25
CA VAL A 807 28.24 19.31 -17.41
C VAL A 807 29.38 20.31 -17.28
N LEU A 808 29.55 20.94 -16.11
CA LEU A 808 30.65 21.87 -15.86
C LEU A 808 32.03 21.20 -15.83
N ALA A 809 32.11 19.96 -15.33
CA ALA A 809 33.35 19.17 -15.36
C ALA A 809 33.72 18.75 -16.79
N SER A 810 32.75 18.38 -17.62
CA SER A 810 32.99 17.98 -19.03
C SER A 810 33.45 19.15 -19.92
N SER A 811 33.15 20.39 -19.51
CA SER A 811 33.59 21.61 -20.17
C SER A 811 34.94 22.12 -19.63
N ARG A 812 35.51 21.49 -18.60
CA ARG A 812 36.89 21.76 -18.17
C ARG A 812 37.88 20.98 -19.05
N PRO A 813 38.95 21.63 -19.52
CA PRO A 813 40.04 20.92 -20.20
C PRO A 813 40.59 19.82 -19.28
N ARG A 814 40.72 18.59 -19.79
CA ARG A 814 41.30 17.44 -19.06
C ARG A 814 42.74 17.67 -18.60
N ILE A 815 43.37 18.72 -19.13
CA ILE A 815 44.76 19.08 -18.85
C ILE A 815 44.80 20.51 -18.36
N ALA A 816 45.21 20.68 -17.11
CA ALA A 816 45.52 21.96 -16.51
C ALA A 816 47.04 22.16 -16.51
N VAL A 817 47.47 23.37 -16.82
CA VAL A 817 48.87 23.77 -16.82
C VAL A 817 49.03 24.95 -15.90
N HIS A 818 49.91 24.78 -14.91
CA HIS A 818 50.36 25.85 -14.05
C HIS A 818 51.70 26.34 -14.57
N ALA A 819 51.72 27.54 -15.12
CA ALA A 819 52.89 28.21 -15.67
C ALA A 819 53.23 29.51 -14.94
N LEU A 820 52.37 30.01 -14.05
CA LEU A 820 52.69 31.10 -13.12
C LEU A 820 53.26 30.51 -11.82
N GLY A 821 54.51 30.85 -11.51
CA GLY A 821 55.32 30.21 -10.46
C GLY A 821 55.95 28.89 -10.95
N SER A 822 55.91 27.85 -10.10
CA SER A 822 56.50 26.53 -10.41
C SER A 822 55.73 25.81 -11.53
N PHE A 823 56.43 25.34 -12.56
CA PHE A 823 55.77 24.75 -13.74
C PHE A 823 55.23 23.33 -13.48
N LYS A 824 53.91 23.14 -13.60
CA LYS A 824 53.22 21.87 -13.40
C LYS A 824 52.22 21.60 -14.52
N VAL A 825 52.04 20.33 -14.87
CA VAL A 825 50.95 19.88 -15.73
C VAL A 825 50.15 18.85 -14.96
N LEU A 826 48.83 19.02 -14.91
CA LEU A 826 47.90 18.12 -14.25
C LEU A 826 47.03 17.48 -15.34
N ARG A 827 46.95 16.16 -15.32
CA ARG A 827 46.04 15.37 -16.16
C ARG A 827 44.96 14.81 -15.26
N ASP A 828 43.71 15.18 -15.52
CA ASP A 828 42.55 14.82 -14.70
C ASP A 828 42.77 15.15 -13.20
N GLY A 829 43.41 16.29 -12.92
CA GLY A 829 43.74 16.75 -11.57
C GLY A 829 44.99 16.10 -10.94
N VAL A 830 45.63 15.14 -11.60
CA VAL A 830 46.84 14.47 -11.09
C VAL A 830 48.10 15.07 -11.74
N PRO A 831 49.11 15.52 -10.96
CA PRO A 831 50.36 16.02 -11.51
C PRO A 831 51.08 14.97 -12.37
N VAL A 832 51.45 15.36 -13.59
CA VAL A 832 52.25 14.53 -14.51
C VAL A 832 53.69 14.51 -14.03
N PRO A 833 54.25 13.34 -13.66
CA PRO A 833 55.61 13.24 -13.16
C PRO A 833 56.63 13.53 -14.28
N ALA A 834 57.80 14.09 -13.90
CA ALA A 834 58.86 14.45 -14.85
C ALA A 834 59.32 13.27 -15.73
N ALA A 835 59.24 12.03 -15.23
CA ALA A 835 59.59 10.82 -15.96
C ALA A 835 58.70 10.56 -17.20
N GLU A 836 57.43 10.98 -17.17
CA GLU A 836 56.48 10.76 -18.27
C GLU A 836 56.79 11.62 -19.51
N TRP A 837 57.50 12.74 -19.33
CA TRP A 837 57.95 13.61 -20.41
C TRP A 837 59.06 12.99 -21.27
N LYS A 838 59.69 11.89 -20.82
CA LYS A 838 60.83 11.17 -21.45
C LYS A 838 62.11 11.98 -21.62
N SER A 839 62.06 13.31 -21.72
CA SER A 839 63.23 14.19 -21.78
C SER A 839 62.90 15.60 -21.29
N LYS A 840 63.91 16.32 -20.77
CA LYS A 840 63.80 17.75 -20.43
C LYS A 840 63.36 18.59 -21.65
N LYS A 841 63.93 18.32 -22.84
CA LYS A 841 63.63 19.08 -24.07
C LYS A 841 62.18 18.94 -24.55
N ALA A 842 61.49 17.85 -24.22
CA ALA A 842 60.06 17.73 -24.51
C ALA A 842 59.23 18.67 -23.61
N ARG A 843 59.61 18.79 -22.34
CA ARG A 843 59.03 19.75 -21.38
C ARG A 843 59.33 21.18 -21.82
N ASP A 844 60.55 21.48 -22.24
CA ASP A 844 60.95 22.79 -22.76
C ASP A 844 60.17 23.16 -24.04
N LEU A 845 59.99 22.21 -24.98
CA LEU A 845 59.18 22.42 -26.19
C LEU A 845 57.76 22.84 -25.84
N PHE A 846 57.13 22.19 -24.85
CA PHE A 846 55.79 22.53 -24.42
C PHE A 846 55.73 23.92 -23.77
N LYS A 847 56.70 24.25 -22.90
CA LYS A 847 56.85 25.60 -22.31
C LYS A 847 57.01 26.69 -23.37
N ILE A 848 57.84 26.46 -24.39
CA ILE A 848 58.03 27.39 -25.52
C ILE A 848 56.70 27.62 -26.26
N LEU A 849 55.92 26.56 -26.49
CA LEU A 849 54.62 26.68 -27.16
C LEU A 849 53.59 27.45 -26.32
N ILE A 850 53.61 27.30 -24.99
CA ILE A 850 52.80 28.12 -24.07
C ILE A 850 53.24 29.58 -24.15
N ALA A 851 54.55 29.85 -24.11
CA ALA A 851 55.11 31.20 -24.22
C ALA A 851 54.78 31.90 -25.56
N ARG A 852 54.34 31.14 -26.57
CA ARG A 852 53.89 31.66 -27.88
C ARG A 852 52.39 31.87 -27.95
N GLU A 853 51.65 31.57 -26.89
CA GLU A 853 50.22 31.87 -26.73
C GLU A 853 49.36 31.37 -27.90
N GLY A 854 49.68 30.17 -28.38
CA GLY A 854 48.97 29.57 -29.51
C GLY A 854 49.27 30.20 -30.86
N ARG A 855 50.28 31.06 -31.01
CA ARG A 855 50.79 31.47 -32.33
C ARG A 855 51.56 30.31 -33.00
N PRO A 856 51.39 30.04 -34.30
CA PRO A 856 52.17 29.03 -35.00
C PRO A 856 53.66 29.35 -34.98
N VAL A 857 54.50 28.37 -34.64
CA VAL A 857 55.96 28.48 -34.62
C VAL A 857 56.55 27.59 -35.72
N SER A 858 57.51 28.08 -36.49
CA SER A 858 58.14 27.24 -37.52
C SER A 858 59.00 26.13 -36.88
N ARG A 859 59.11 24.99 -37.55
CA ARG A 859 59.94 23.87 -37.06
C ARG A 859 61.41 24.27 -36.92
N GLU A 860 61.91 25.10 -37.82
CA GLU A 860 63.27 25.66 -37.78
C GLU A 860 63.48 26.54 -36.54
N GLN A 861 62.54 27.43 -36.25
CA GLN A 861 62.60 28.30 -35.07
C GLN A 861 62.55 27.48 -33.77
N LEU A 862 61.70 26.44 -33.70
CA LEU A 862 61.68 25.54 -32.54
C LEU A 862 63.01 24.80 -32.36
N MET A 863 63.65 24.37 -33.45
CA MET A 863 64.95 23.71 -33.39
C MET A 863 66.04 24.67 -32.89
N THR A 864 66.05 25.92 -33.36
CA THR A 864 66.98 26.95 -32.87
C THR A 864 66.78 27.27 -31.39
N LEU A 865 65.53 27.37 -30.92
CA LEU A 865 65.22 27.63 -29.51
C LEU A 865 65.58 26.44 -28.60
N LEU A 866 65.35 25.21 -29.05
CA LEU A 866 65.62 24.01 -28.26
C LEU A 866 67.11 23.65 -28.24
N TRP A 867 67.86 23.95 -29.30
CA TRP A 867 69.29 23.60 -29.44
C TRP A 867 70.11 24.77 -30.01
N PRO A 868 70.29 25.87 -29.26
CA PRO A 868 70.96 27.07 -29.75
C PRO A 868 72.43 26.84 -30.19
N GLU A 869 73.08 25.84 -29.60
CA GLU A 869 74.49 25.50 -29.87
C GLU A 869 74.70 24.55 -31.06
N GLU A 870 73.62 23.95 -31.62
CA GLU A 870 73.73 22.95 -32.70
C GLU A 870 73.27 23.51 -34.05
N LYS A 871 74.18 23.61 -35.03
CA LYS A 871 73.87 24.16 -36.36
C LYS A 871 73.11 23.21 -37.30
N ASN A 872 73.10 21.90 -37.03
CA ASN A 872 72.56 20.86 -37.94
C ASN A 872 71.62 19.88 -37.23
N VAL A 873 70.60 20.37 -36.53
CA VAL A 873 69.59 19.50 -35.91
C VAL A 873 68.71 18.87 -37.00
N THR A 874 68.34 17.60 -36.85
CA THR A 874 67.45 16.92 -37.81
C THR A 874 65.98 17.02 -37.39
N GLY A 875 65.07 17.10 -38.37
CA GLY A 875 63.61 17.12 -38.12
C GLY A 875 63.07 15.88 -37.39
N ASN A 876 63.81 14.76 -37.43
CA ASN A 876 63.47 13.54 -36.68
C ASN A 876 63.56 13.75 -35.16
N ARG A 877 64.55 14.51 -34.67
CA ARG A 877 64.67 14.80 -33.23
C ARG A 877 63.48 15.61 -32.72
N LEU A 878 63.05 16.64 -33.45
CA LEU A 878 61.85 17.40 -33.12
C LEU A 878 60.60 16.52 -33.14
N SER A 879 60.49 15.59 -34.09
CA SER A 879 59.35 14.68 -34.19
C SER A 879 59.23 13.74 -32.97
N VAL A 880 60.37 13.31 -32.40
CA VAL A 880 60.38 12.53 -31.15
C VAL A 880 59.89 13.37 -29.97
N LEU A 881 60.30 14.64 -29.87
CA LEU A 881 59.81 15.53 -28.80
C LEU A 881 58.31 15.79 -28.93
N LEU A 882 57.82 16.03 -30.14
CA LEU A 882 56.37 16.21 -30.40
C LEU A 882 55.58 14.97 -30.01
N TYR A 883 56.09 13.77 -30.29
CA TYR A 883 55.46 12.52 -29.86
C TYR A 883 55.43 12.38 -28.33
N ALA A 884 56.49 12.76 -27.64
CA ALA A 884 56.52 12.77 -26.17
C ALA A 884 55.50 13.75 -25.58
N VAL A 885 55.41 14.97 -26.13
CA VAL A 885 54.42 15.97 -25.73
C VAL A 885 52.99 15.47 -25.98
N ARG A 886 52.71 14.85 -27.14
CA ARG A 886 51.41 14.21 -27.41
C ARG A 886 51.04 13.12 -26.41
N GLY A 887 52.01 12.31 -26.01
CA GLY A 887 51.83 11.28 -24.98
C GLY A 887 51.42 11.85 -23.63
N VAL A 888 52.08 12.92 -23.19
CA VAL A 888 51.69 13.65 -21.96
C VAL A 888 50.30 14.26 -22.09
N LEU A 889 49.96 14.75 -23.28
CA LEU A 889 48.64 15.32 -23.58
C LEU A 889 47.54 14.27 -23.84
N ALA A 890 47.85 12.98 -23.60
CA ALA A 890 46.96 11.83 -23.73
C ALA A 890 46.20 11.72 -25.07
N ASN A 891 46.79 12.20 -26.17
CA ASN A 891 46.13 12.24 -27.49
C ASN A 891 47.07 11.80 -28.62
N ALA A 892 46.64 10.81 -29.42
CA ALA A 892 47.44 10.29 -30.54
C ALA A 892 47.28 11.11 -31.83
N ASP A 893 46.06 11.56 -32.16
CA ASP A 893 45.76 12.13 -33.50
C ASP A 893 45.01 13.48 -33.51
N GLU A 894 44.27 13.87 -32.45
CA GLU A 894 43.46 15.11 -32.39
C GLU A 894 43.65 15.89 -31.07
N GLY A 895 44.89 15.94 -30.56
CA GLY A 895 45.21 16.63 -29.30
C GLY A 895 45.42 18.15 -29.45
N PRO A 896 45.64 18.88 -28.34
CA PRO A 896 45.83 20.35 -28.34
C PRO A 896 47.13 20.81 -29.03
N LEU A 897 47.86 19.91 -29.69
CA LEU A 897 49.10 20.18 -30.40
C LEU A 897 48.91 19.95 -31.90
N ILE A 898 48.72 21.04 -32.64
CA ILE A 898 48.66 21.04 -34.10
C ILE A 898 50.08 21.07 -34.64
N ALA A 899 50.51 20.01 -35.32
CA ALA A 899 51.82 19.95 -35.98
C ALA A 899 51.63 19.68 -37.48
N THR A 900 51.98 20.67 -38.30
CA THR A 900 52.02 20.55 -39.75
C THR A 900 53.44 20.21 -40.24
N ARG A 901 53.63 20.11 -41.56
CA ARG A 901 54.96 19.95 -42.15
C ARG A 901 55.90 21.14 -41.88
N THR A 902 55.36 22.35 -41.68
CA THR A 902 56.16 23.58 -41.57
C THR A 902 56.07 24.24 -40.19
N THR A 903 54.96 24.06 -39.48
CA THR A 903 54.68 24.75 -38.21
C THR A 903 54.20 23.80 -37.12
N VAL A 904 54.36 24.24 -35.87
CA VAL A 904 53.77 23.62 -34.69
C VAL A 904 53.07 24.72 -33.88
N GLN A 905 51.88 24.42 -33.39
CA GLN A 905 51.03 25.35 -32.67
C GLN A 905 50.32 24.62 -31.52
N LEU A 906 50.14 25.32 -30.41
CA LEU A 906 49.35 24.85 -29.29
C LEU A 906 47.95 25.47 -29.33
N GLN A 907 46.91 24.65 -29.32
CA GLN A 907 45.54 25.11 -29.15
C GLN A 907 45.28 25.41 -27.68
N THR A 908 45.47 26.68 -27.32
CA THR A 908 45.33 27.16 -25.94
C THR A 908 43.90 27.12 -25.44
N ASP A 909 42.89 27.00 -26.31
CA ASP A 909 41.47 26.82 -25.94
C ASP A 909 41.17 25.40 -25.42
N ALA A 910 42.00 24.43 -25.80
CA ALA A 910 41.84 23.03 -25.42
C ALA A 910 42.60 22.67 -24.12
N LEU A 911 43.15 23.67 -23.42
CA LEU A 911 43.94 23.54 -22.19
C LEU A 911 43.49 24.54 -21.13
N ASP A 912 43.52 24.13 -19.86
CA ASP A 912 43.29 25.04 -18.74
C ASP A 912 44.63 25.68 -18.35
N LEU A 913 44.94 26.84 -18.93
CA LEU A 913 46.20 27.55 -18.71
C LEU A 913 46.01 28.67 -17.68
N ASP A 914 46.66 28.55 -16.52
CA ASP A 914 46.64 29.58 -15.47
C ASP A 914 47.08 30.97 -15.96
N VAL A 915 48.11 31.05 -16.80
CA VAL A 915 48.60 32.29 -17.40
C VAL A 915 47.53 32.99 -18.23
N ARG A 916 46.72 32.22 -18.97
CA ARG A 916 45.62 32.75 -19.77
C ARG A 916 44.45 33.22 -18.89
N ARG A 917 44.12 32.44 -17.85
CA ARG A 917 43.08 32.81 -16.88
C ARG A 917 43.44 34.11 -16.17
N PHE A 918 44.65 34.20 -15.64
CA PHE A 918 45.15 35.40 -14.97
C PHE A 918 45.09 36.61 -15.90
N ARG A 919 45.63 36.52 -17.13
CA ARG A 919 45.62 37.65 -18.06
C ARG A 919 44.22 38.10 -18.43
N GLY A 920 43.33 37.16 -18.77
CA GLY A 920 41.94 37.48 -19.09
C GLY A 920 41.19 38.13 -17.92
N ALA A 921 41.43 37.63 -16.69
CA ALA A 921 40.88 38.22 -15.48
C ALA A 921 41.45 39.62 -15.21
N ALA A 922 42.77 39.81 -15.38
CA ALA A 922 43.43 41.10 -15.20
C ALA A 922 42.92 42.14 -16.19
N ASP A 923 42.81 41.81 -17.48
CA ASP A 923 42.28 42.72 -18.51
C ASP A 923 40.84 43.12 -18.19
N THR A 924 39.99 42.14 -17.84
CA THR A 924 38.58 42.38 -17.49
C THR A 924 38.46 43.26 -16.23
N ALA A 925 39.27 42.98 -15.20
CA ALA A 925 39.25 43.71 -13.95
C ALA A 925 39.76 45.15 -14.11
N LEU A 926 40.81 45.36 -14.88
CA LEU A 926 41.38 46.68 -15.16
C LEU A 926 40.42 47.54 -16.00
N ASP A 927 39.74 46.95 -16.99
CA ASP A 927 38.72 47.65 -17.76
C ASP A 927 37.50 48.03 -16.89
N ALA A 928 37.04 47.14 -16.02
CA ALA A 928 35.97 47.44 -15.05
C ALA A 928 36.36 48.57 -14.08
N TYR A 929 37.62 48.56 -13.61
CA TYR A 929 38.17 49.62 -12.76
C TYR A 929 38.21 50.97 -13.49
N GLN A 930 38.70 51.01 -14.73
CA GLN A 930 38.75 52.23 -15.54
C GLN A 930 37.36 52.82 -15.83
N ARG A 931 36.34 51.96 -15.94
CA ARG A 931 34.94 52.37 -16.14
C ARG A 931 34.20 52.71 -14.85
N GLY A 932 34.81 52.55 -13.67
CA GLY A 932 34.17 52.78 -12.38
C GLY A 932 33.02 51.80 -12.06
N GLY A 933 33.11 50.56 -12.56
CA GLY A 933 32.08 49.55 -12.34
C GLY A 933 31.98 49.10 -10.87
N PRO A 934 30.77 48.79 -10.36
CA PRO A 934 30.57 48.40 -8.96
C PRO A 934 31.31 47.11 -8.58
N ASP A 935 31.55 46.22 -9.54
CA ASP A 935 32.23 44.92 -9.31
C ASP A 935 33.75 44.98 -9.42
N ALA A 936 34.34 46.16 -9.69
CA ALA A 936 35.77 46.30 -9.98
C ALA A 936 36.66 45.76 -8.83
N ALA A 937 36.29 46.00 -7.57
CA ALA A 937 37.04 45.51 -6.42
C ALA A 937 37.10 43.97 -6.37
N ASN A 938 35.98 43.30 -6.61
CA ASN A 938 35.88 41.83 -6.61
C ASN A 938 36.67 41.23 -7.77
N LEU A 939 36.54 41.80 -8.97
CA LEU A 939 37.26 41.33 -10.17
C LEU A 939 38.77 41.49 -10.02
N LEU A 940 39.24 42.60 -9.45
CA LEU A 940 40.65 42.83 -9.18
C LEU A 940 41.20 41.87 -8.12
N GLY A 941 40.44 41.62 -7.04
CA GLY A 941 40.82 40.63 -6.03
C GLY A 941 40.92 39.22 -6.60
N HIS A 942 39.99 38.84 -7.48
CA HIS A 942 40.06 37.56 -8.21
C HIS A 942 41.31 37.49 -9.11
N ALA A 943 41.58 38.54 -9.90
CA ALA A 943 42.78 38.60 -10.74
C ALA A 943 44.07 38.51 -9.92
N GLU A 944 44.16 39.17 -8.75
CA GLU A 944 45.29 39.04 -7.82
C GLU A 944 45.47 37.59 -7.35
N SER A 945 44.38 36.91 -6.98
CA SER A 945 44.41 35.53 -6.48
C SER A 945 44.90 34.51 -7.51
N LEU A 946 44.73 34.79 -8.81
CA LEU A 946 45.18 33.92 -9.90
C LEU A 946 46.68 34.05 -10.19
N TYR A 947 47.35 35.08 -9.67
CA TYR A 947 48.77 35.29 -9.91
C TYR A 947 49.62 34.48 -8.92
N GLY A 948 50.04 33.28 -9.35
CA GLY A 948 50.83 32.36 -8.53
C GLY A 948 52.33 32.67 -8.43
N GLY A 949 52.84 33.63 -9.21
CA GLY A 949 54.25 33.98 -9.31
C GLY A 949 54.67 34.31 -10.75
N ASP A 950 55.96 34.52 -10.96
CA ASP A 950 56.49 34.81 -12.30
C ASP A 950 56.26 33.65 -13.28
N PHE A 951 55.98 33.98 -14.54
CA PHE A 951 55.83 32.97 -15.58
C PHE A 951 57.11 32.13 -15.72
N LEU A 952 56.98 30.82 -15.52
CA LEU A 952 58.05 29.83 -15.56
C LEU A 952 59.25 30.27 -14.70
N GLU A 953 59.02 30.38 -13.39
CA GLU A 953 60.00 30.90 -12.42
C GLU A 953 61.31 30.07 -12.40
N GLU A 954 61.21 28.76 -12.65
CA GLU A 954 62.36 27.84 -12.76
C GLU A 954 63.24 28.08 -14.00
N ASP A 955 62.74 28.82 -15.01
CA ASP A 955 63.40 29.06 -16.30
C ASP A 955 63.79 30.55 -16.45
N ALA A 956 64.33 31.15 -15.38
CA ALA A 956 64.64 32.59 -15.34
C ALA A 956 65.55 33.07 -16.48
N ASP A 957 66.57 32.28 -16.82
CA ASP A 957 67.61 32.60 -17.83
C ASP A 957 67.19 32.30 -19.28
N GLU A 958 66.02 31.69 -19.49
CA GLU A 958 65.56 31.28 -20.81
C GLU A 958 64.92 32.46 -21.56
N GLY A 959 65.64 33.00 -22.55
CA GLY A 959 65.24 34.22 -23.28
C GLY A 959 63.87 34.14 -23.99
N TRP A 960 63.38 32.94 -24.31
CA TRP A 960 62.06 32.75 -24.92
C TRP A 960 60.88 32.91 -23.95
N ALA A 961 61.11 32.85 -22.63
CA ALA A 961 60.08 33.05 -21.61
C ALA A 961 59.91 34.53 -21.21
N VAL A 962 60.95 35.35 -21.43
CA VAL A 962 61.02 36.76 -20.97
C VAL A 962 59.83 37.61 -21.43
N PRO A 963 59.41 37.62 -22.72
CA PRO A 963 58.33 38.52 -23.15
C PRO A 963 57.02 38.28 -22.40
N LEU A 964 56.57 37.02 -22.29
CA LEU A 964 55.32 36.70 -21.61
C LEU A 964 55.41 36.90 -20.09
N ARG A 965 56.60 36.68 -19.50
CA ARG A 965 56.85 36.95 -18.08
C ARG A 965 56.68 38.43 -17.75
N GLU A 966 57.31 39.31 -18.54
CA GLU A 966 57.18 40.76 -18.35
C GLU A 966 55.75 41.24 -18.60
N GLU A 967 55.04 40.69 -19.58
CA GLU A 967 53.62 40.98 -19.80
C GLU A 967 52.76 40.61 -18.58
N CYS A 968 52.94 39.39 -18.04
CA CYS A 968 52.19 38.94 -16.86
C CYS A 968 52.53 39.76 -15.62
N ARG A 969 53.81 40.06 -15.39
CA ARG A 969 54.25 40.89 -14.27
C ARG A 969 53.69 42.32 -14.39
N SER A 970 53.73 42.91 -15.58
CA SER A 970 53.18 44.24 -15.83
C SER A 970 51.67 44.30 -15.53
N ALA A 971 50.91 43.29 -15.96
CA ALA A 971 49.48 43.16 -15.66
C ALA A 971 49.22 43.01 -14.16
N TYR A 972 50.02 42.21 -13.46
CA TYR A 972 49.91 42.01 -12.00
C TYR A 972 50.17 43.31 -11.24
N LEU A 973 51.22 44.05 -11.60
CA LEU A 973 51.52 45.35 -10.99
C LEU A 973 50.40 46.37 -11.26
N ALA A 974 49.77 46.34 -12.44
CA ALA A 974 48.62 47.17 -12.73
C ALA A 974 47.40 46.83 -11.84
N VAL A 975 47.12 45.53 -11.65
CA VAL A 975 46.04 45.05 -10.76
C VAL A 975 46.30 45.49 -9.32
N LEU A 976 47.52 45.32 -8.79
CA LEU A 976 47.89 45.76 -7.44
C LEU A 976 47.75 47.27 -7.26
N ARG A 977 48.13 48.08 -8.27
CA ARG A 977 47.97 49.54 -8.23
C ARG A 977 46.49 49.92 -8.13
N ALA A 978 45.62 49.29 -8.91
CA ALA A 978 44.18 49.53 -8.87
C ALA A 978 43.55 49.09 -7.53
N LEU A 979 43.97 47.94 -6.97
CA LEU A 979 43.53 47.48 -5.65
C LEU A 979 43.96 48.45 -4.53
N ALA A 980 45.19 48.96 -4.60
CA ALA A 980 45.68 49.95 -3.65
C ALA A 980 44.82 51.24 -3.70
N ASP A 981 44.46 51.70 -4.90
CA ASP A 981 43.63 52.88 -5.12
C ASP A 981 42.20 52.70 -4.59
N LEU A 982 41.55 51.57 -4.92
CA LEU A 982 40.20 51.26 -4.42
C LEU A 982 40.16 51.10 -2.90
N SER A 983 41.15 50.40 -2.32
CA SER A 983 41.22 50.20 -0.87
C SER A 983 41.41 51.52 -0.14
N ALA A 984 42.28 52.40 -0.65
CA ALA A 984 42.49 53.72 -0.09
C ALA A 984 41.23 54.61 -0.19
N ALA A 985 40.54 54.59 -1.34
CA ALA A 985 39.29 55.34 -1.53
C ALA A 985 38.12 54.80 -0.67
N GLY A 986 38.07 53.49 -0.43
CA GLY A 986 37.09 52.83 0.43
C GLY A 986 37.37 52.94 1.93
N GLY A 987 38.52 53.51 2.33
CA GLY A 987 38.93 53.66 3.73
C GLY A 987 39.58 52.42 4.35
N ASP A 988 39.84 51.36 3.58
CA ASP A 988 40.61 50.18 4.03
C ASP A 988 42.11 50.43 3.84
N PHE A 989 42.66 51.25 4.74
CA PHE A 989 44.06 51.67 4.67
C PHE A 989 45.04 50.51 4.88
N ASP A 990 44.67 49.47 5.62
CA ASP A 990 45.53 48.31 5.86
C ASP A 990 45.71 47.46 4.59
N GLN A 991 44.64 47.26 3.81
CA GLN A 991 44.75 46.64 2.49
C GLN A 991 45.55 47.48 1.50
N ALA A 992 45.30 48.80 1.46
CA ALA A 992 46.06 49.71 0.62
C ALA A 992 47.57 49.67 0.93
N VAL A 993 47.95 49.64 2.21
CA VAL A 993 49.35 49.47 2.65
C VAL A 993 49.91 48.13 2.17
N ARG A 994 49.16 47.02 2.33
CA ARG A 994 49.61 45.69 1.89
C ARG A 994 49.90 45.65 0.39
N HIS A 995 49.00 46.18 -0.44
CA HIS A 995 49.21 46.20 -1.90
C HIS A 995 50.41 47.08 -2.30
N CYS A 996 50.57 48.26 -1.69
CA CYS A 996 51.76 49.10 -1.91
C CYS A 996 53.07 48.43 -1.52
N LEU A 997 53.10 47.69 -0.40
CA LEU A 997 54.28 46.92 0.00
C LEU A 997 54.60 45.78 -0.96
N ARG A 998 53.58 45.10 -1.53
CA ARG A 998 53.79 44.09 -2.57
C ARG A 998 54.35 44.72 -3.85
N LEU A 999 53.84 45.88 -4.28
CA LEU A 999 54.41 46.63 -5.41
C LEU A 999 55.89 46.95 -5.19
N LEU A 1000 56.26 47.47 -4.01
CA LEU A 1000 57.65 47.80 -3.67
C LEU A 1000 58.56 46.58 -3.49
N SER A 1001 58.00 45.40 -3.23
CA SER A 1001 58.78 44.16 -3.21
C SER A 1001 59.22 43.72 -4.61
N GLN A 1002 58.48 44.13 -5.65
CA GLN A 1002 58.78 43.83 -7.05
C GLN A 1002 59.70 44.89 -7.65
N ASP A 1003 59.42 46.16 -7.37
CA ASP A 1003 60.26 47.30 -7.75
C ASP A 1003 60.50 48.21 -6.54
N PRO A 1004 61.63 48.03 -5.82
CA PRO A 1004 62.00 48.87 -4.68
C PRO A 1004 62.22 50.34 -5.03
N PHE A 1005 62.34 50.68 -6.32
CA PHE A 1005 62.64 52.02 -6.81
C PHE A 1005 61.42 52.72 -7.44
N ASP A 1006 60.21 52.14 -7.35
CA ASP A 1006 58.97 52.80 -7.82
C ASP A 1006 58.60 53.98 -6.90
N GLU A 1007 59.04 55.19 -7.27
CA GLU A 1007 58.78 56.44 -6.57
C GLU A 1007 57.28 56.68 -6.35
N LYS A 1008 56.43 56.41 -7.35
CA LYS A 1008 54.98 56.67 -7.23
C LYS A 1008 54.36 55.80 -6.16
N THR A 1009 54.77 54.54 -6.09
CA THR A 1009 54.29 53.60 -5.08
C THR A 1009 54.79 53.98 -3.68
N HIS A 1010 56.04 54.43 -3.54
CA HIS A 1010 56.57 54.95 -2.28
C HIS A 1010 55.75 56.15 -1.77
N LEU A 1011 55.53 57.14 -2.62
CA LEU A 1011 54.76 58.33 -2.28
C LEU A 1011 53.31 57.98 -1.95
N ARG A 1012 52.69 57.05 -2.70
CA ARG A 1012 51.34 56.55 -2.42
C ARG A 1012 51.24 55.88 -1.06
N LEU A 1013 52.21 55.02 -0.70
CA LEU A 1013 52.25 54.38 0.61
C LEU A 1013 52.36 55.39 1.75
N ILE A 1014 53.22 56.40 1.59
CA ILE A 1014 53.37 57.49 2.57
C ILE A 1014 52.04 58.24 2.71
N GLN A 1015 51.39 58.58 1.59
CA GLN A 1015 50.09 59.26 1.59
C GLN A 1015 48.99 58.45 2.29
N VAL A 1016 48.87 57.15 1.98
CA VAL A 1016 47.89 56.26 2.63
C VAL A 1016 48.12 56.22 4.15
N LEU A 1017 49.37 56.12 4.59
CA LEU A 1017 49.71 56.10 6.02
C LEU A 1017 49.41 57.44 6.71
N LEU A 1018 49.63 58.58 6.03
CA LEU A 1018 49.29 59.90 6.55
C LEU A 1018 47.77 60.07 6.68
N THR A 1019 47.01 59.71 5.65
CA THR A 1019 45.54 59.75 5.66
C THR A 1019 44.96 58.83 6.75
N ALA A 1020 45.60 57.69 7.00
CA ALA A 1020 45.23 56.77 8.09
C ALA A 1020 45.67 57.23 9.50
N GLY A 1021 46.33 58.38 9.63
CA GLY A 1021 46.84 58.90 10.92
C GLY A 1021 48.07 58.16 11.48
N ARG A 1022 48.74 57.32 10.68
CA ARG A 1022 49.91 56.50 11.07
C ARG A 1022 51.23 57.22 10.82
N TYR A 1023 51.38 58.43 11.37
CA TYR A 1023 52.49 59.34 11.12
C TYR A 1023 53.89 58.73 11.35
N GLY A 1024 54.05 57.91 12.39
CA GLY A 1024 55.34 57.27 12.71
C GLY A 1024 55.77 56.23 11.66
N GLU A 1025 54.82 55.55 11.03
CA GLU A 1025 55.09 54.62 9.94
C GLU A 1025 55.34 55.35 8.62
N ALA A 1026 54.57 56.41 8.34
CA ALA A 1026 54.78 57.27 7.18
C ALA A 1026 56.21 57.87 7.17
N MET A 1027 56.70 58.34 8.32
CA MET A 1027 58.07 58.86 8.45
C MET A 1027 59.13 57.80 8.13
N ARG A 1028 58.98 56.58 8.67
CA ARG A 1028 59.91 55.48 8.37
C ARG A 1028 59.89 55.12 6.88
N ARG A 1029 58.71 55.14 6.25
CA ARG A 1029 58.59 54.88 4.81
C ARG A 1029 59.18 56.00 3.96
N HIS A 1030 59.08 57.26 4.38
CA HIS A 1030 59.80 58.37 3.73
C HIS A 1030 61.32 58.20 3.76
N GLN A 1031 61.88 57.74 4.89
CA GLN A 1031 63.31 57.45 4.99
C GLN A 1031 63.74 56.33 4.03
N ILE A 1032 62.93 55.27 3.92
CA ILE A 1032 63.16 54.17 2.99
C ILE A 1032 63.07 54.65 1.53
N TYR A 1033 62.06 55.46 1.20
CA TYR A 1033 61.92 56.10 -0.10
C TYR A 1033 63.15 56.95 -0.47
N ALA A 1034 63.56 57.86 0.42
CA ALA A 1034 64.71 58.72 0.20
C ALA A 1034 66.01 57.91 0.05
N GLN A 1035 66.14 56.80 0.78
CA GLN A 1035 67.25 55.88 0.62
C GLN A 1035 67.24 55.19 -0.76
N ALA A 1036 66.09 54.64 -1.17
CA ALA A 1036 65.94 54.00 -2.48
C ALA A 1036 66.23 54.97 -3.64
N MET A 1037 65.74 56.21 -3.57
CA MET A 1037 66.03 57.23 -4.59
C MET A 1037 67.51 57.63 -4.62
N ARG A 1038 68.19 57.67 -3.47
CA ARG A 1038 69.64 57.92 -3.42
C ARG A 1038 70.44 56.81 -4.12
N GLU A 1039 70.03 55.56 -3.97
CA GLU A 1039 70.71 54.40 -4.57
C GLU A 1039 70.70 54.45 -6.10
N ILE A 1040 69.67 55.03 -6.72
CA ILE A 1040 69.57 55.22 -8.17
C ILE A 1040 70.03 56.62 -8.64
N GLY A 1041 70.64 57.42 -7.75
CA GLY A 1041 71.17 58.75 -8.10
C GLY A 1041 70.15 59.89 -8.14
N MET A 1042 68.91 59.67 -7.69
CA MET A 1042 67.80 60.63 -7.68
C MET A 1042 67.61 61.33 -6.31
N GLY A 1043 68.60 61.26 -5.42
CA GLY A 1043 68.49 61.69 -4.02
C GLY A 1043 68.23 63.18 -3.79
N SER A 1044 68.61 64.07 -4.72
CA SER A 1044 68.36 65.52 -4.65
C SER A 1044 66.96 65.92 -5.12
N GLU A 1045 66.20 64.99 -5.70
CA GLU A 1045 64.87 65.22 -6.25
C GLU A 1045 63.74 64.63 -5.36
N CYS A 1046 64.10 64.07 -4.20
CA CYS A 1046 63.13 63.50 -3.27
C CYS A 1046 62.19 64.55 -2.70
N VAL A 1047 60.89 64.24 -2.64
CA VAL A 1047 59.90 65.13 -2.01
C VAL A 1047 60.22 65.30 -0.51
N PRO A 1048 60.39 66.53 0.01
CA PRO A 1048 60.69 66.77 1.42
C PRO A 1048 59.57 66.28 2.34
N TRP A 1049 59.93 65.75 3.52
CA TRP A 1049 58.94 65.28 4.51
C TRP A 1049 57.93 66.37 4.91
N SER A 1050 58.38 67.63 5.02
CA SER A 1050 57.49 68.76 5.33
C SER A 1050 56.42 68.96 4.27
N GLU A 1051 56.73 68.77 2.99
CA GLU A 1051 55.76 68.90 1.90
C GLU A 1051 54.72 67.77 1.92
N LEU A 1052 55.13 66.55 2.28
CA LEU A 1052 54.23 65.40 2.38
C LEU A 1052 53.34 65.46 3.62
N ARG A 1053 53.86 65.94 4.75
CA ARG A 1053 53.11 66.05 6.02
C ARG A 1053 52.12 67.21 6.01
N ASP A 1054 52.53 68.35 5.45
CA ASP A 1054 51.77 69.60 5.53
C ASP A 1054 50.90 69.84 4.27
N GLY A 1055 50.98 68.98 3.26
CA GLY A 1055 50.18 69.04 2.04
C GLY A 1055 48.74 68.54 2.24
N GLU A 1056 47.75 69.41 2.00
CA GLU A 1056 46.34 69.00 1.90
C GLU A 1056 46.14 68.01 0.73
N PRO A 1057 45.27 67.00 0.88
CA PRO A 1057 44.95 66.04 -0.18
C PRO A 1057 44.06 66.71 -1.25
N GLY A 1058 44.67 67.42 -2.20
CA GLY A 1058 43.97 67.89 -3.40
C GLY A 1058 44.52 69.16 -4.05
N SER A 1059 45.73 69.17 -4.62
CA SER A 1059 46.09 70.11 -5.70
C SER A 1059 47.45 69.83 -6.36
N ARG A 1060 47.63 68.69 -7.03
CA ARG A 1060 48.63 68.58 -8.12
C ARG A 1060 48.11 67.70 -9.26
N SER A 1061 47.17 68.24 -10.05
CA SER A 1061 47.07 67.93 -11.48
C SER A 1061 47.43 69.20 -12.26
N ALA A 1062 48.21 69.04 -13.33
CA ALA A 1062 48.80 70.06 -14.21
C ALA A 1062 50.19 70.59 -13.80
N ARG A 1063 51.21 69.77 -14.08
CA ARG A 1063 52.28 70.11 -15.04
C ARG A 1063 52.88 68.87 -15.65
#